data_AF-A0A6C0H8R0-F1
#
_entry.id   AF-A0A6C0H8R0-F1
#
_cell.length_a   1.000
_cell.length_b   1.000
_cell.length_c   1.000
_cell.angle_alpha   90.00
_cell.angle_beta   90.00
_cell.angle_gamma   90.00
#
_symmetry.space_group_name_H-M   'P 1'
#
loop_
_entity.id
_entity.type
_entity.pdbx_description
1 polymer ?
#
loop_
_entity_poly.entity_id
_entity_poly.type
_entity_poly.pdbx_seq_one_letter_code
_entity_poly.pdbx_strand_id
1 'polypeptide(L)'
;MTSSGGLLQMVTVGKQDIYLTKDPEITFFKKVYKRHTNFSLEFKEILPDQPTAYNNIISFTLNNGDLIHRCYLEINLPLYELKDDFITNLDYINTKTNTIQKLNNTLQIWQNKYNNLNNYVQIILKLYRKLQNALFTSNITLNILKNITDQFNFSYKYDNYVNNIEPAIFNLINIPGYINSITTAITPTNKYIYIDNLNNKYTTMLYYLKYYYYQINKYTSNIKELTKPNQINFSFAEYLGHNFFKNYSITIGGLEISSYENDFLHINQLHNITDQGLTNYLELIGHNPNLYKYNNESKGNTKVIVPLIFWFNKNAGSSLPLVALQFSSVIINVKLNSLTNIITFENYDDMYNNLLIIKIDILPNNFIKNIKLMYKNYKFNNFYVEYNCLFINYELLTLQFPCLTTEDKIDILHRYGSCYNNNELILQYPYMNINEIQNIDLYYIDVYQWTNFMKNISSCSYKEKFCFYYPYIDYNMYYGLINNPPIIKLITEVVYLDDIEREKFADTKLEYIIETTTSDINNFNYTDIYFNTNLSFSKLTKELLWYIQPYIYYNGFNINGKNKNLLFDISLLSNNNILKYQHLYFNNLDVLVLTNDNISNNYYTYLLSYKYLNNILCEGVYYHSFCLYPEETQPSGTVNLKYIKGANYILELNQNFNNEYTKILNKLHINKLQFQLKMISKNYEVLIIHNGQCLFLFV
;
A
#
# COMPACT_ATOMS: atom_id res chain seq x y z
N MET A 1 4.20 -65.93 5.12
CA MET A 1 3.67 -64.64 5.62
C MET A 1 2.38 -64.37 4.87
N THR A 2 1.32 -65.10 5.22
CA THR A 2 0.25 -64.65 6.16
C THR A 2 -0.66 -63.59 5.54
N SER A 3 -1.44 -64.03 4.56
CA SER A 3 -2.73 -63.45 4.15
C SER A 3 -3.79 -63.42 5.28
N SER A 4 -3.40 -63.70 6.53
CA SER A 4 -4.27 -63.85 7.68
C SER A 4 -4.42 -62.60 8.54
N GLY A 5 -3.66 -61.52 8.30
CA GLY A 5 -3.68 -60.33 9.16
C GLY A 5 -5.04 -59.63 9.23
N GLY A 6 -5.58 -59.21 8.08
CA GLY A 6 -6.90 -58.56 8.02
C GLY A 6 -8.06 -59.50 8.37
N LEU A 7 -7.94 -60.79 8.02
CA LEU A 7 -8.96 -61.78 8.36
C LEU A 7 -8.99 -62.08 9.87
N LEU A 8 -7.82 -62.11 10.53
CA LEU A 8 -7.72 -62.22 11.99
C LEU A 8 -8.41 -61.04 12.67
N GLN A 9 -8.21 -59.82 12.18
CA GLN A 9 -8.88 -58.62 12.70
C GLN A 9 -10.40 -58.66 12.53
N MET A 10 -10.91 -59.23 11.43
CA MET A 10 -12.37 -59.39 11.23
C MET A 10 -12.98 -60.48 12.12
N VAL A 11 -12.21 -61.51 12.50
CA VAL A 11 -12.66 -62.58 13.41
C VAL A 11 -12.65 -62.12 14.87
N THR A 12 -11.78 -61.18 15.23
CA THR A 12 -11.75 -60.60 16.59
C THR A 12 -12.90 -59.61 16.78
N VAL A 13 -14.07 -60.12 17.16
CA VAL A 13 -15.27 -59.32 17.50
C VAL A 13 -15.53 -59.38 19.01
N GLY A 14 -15.75 -58.23 19.63
CA GLY A 14 -16.03 -58.05 21.06
C GLY A 14 -17.36 -57.37 21.34
N LYS A 15 -17.64 -57.14 22.64
CA LYS A 15 -18.89 -56.47 23.08
C LYS A 15 -18.96 -55.00 22.67
N GLN A 16 -17.81 -54.34 22.42
CA GLN A 16 -17.77 -52.94 21.99
C GLN A 16 -18.22 -52.76 20.54
N ASP A 17 -18.01 -53.77 19.69
CA ASP A 17 -18.38 -53.74 18.27
C ASP A 17 -19.91 -53.72 18.06
N ILE A 18 -20.69 -54.02 19.10
CA ILE A 18 -22.14 -53.87 19.10
C ILE A 18 -22.55 -52.43 18.76
N TYR A 19 -21.80 -51.44 19.26
CA TYR A 19 -22.08 -50.03 19.01
C TYR A 19 -21.62 -49.55 17.62
N LEU A 20 -20.88 -50.39 16.88
CA LEU A 20 -20.23 -49.99 15.63
C LEU A 20 -20.72 -50.79 14.41
N THR A 21 -20.88 -52.11 14.52
CA THR A 21 -20.97 -52.99 13.33
C THR A 21 -21.96 -54.16 13.42
N LYS A 22 -22.64 -54.39 14.55
CA LYS A 22 -23.52 -55.56 14.73
C LYS A 22 -24.68 -55.60 13.73
N ASP A 23 -25.30 -54.45 13.46
CA ASP A 23 -26.38 -54.26 12.49
C ASP A 23 -26.07 -53.01 11.65
N PRO A 24 -25.20 -53.11 10.63
CA PRO A 24 -24.66 -51.94 9.96
C PRO A 24 -25.71 -51.25 9.08
N GLU A 25 -26.02 -49.98 9.40
CA GLU A 25 -26.99 -49.16 8.65
C GLU A 25 -26.37 -48.41 7.46
N ILE A 26 -25.05 -48.23 7.48
CA ILE A 26 -24.29 -47.53 6.44
C ILE A 26 -23.11 -48.39 5.96
N THR A 27 -22.66 -48.15 4.72
CA THR A 27 -21.47 -48.79 4.18
C THR A 27 -20.60 -47.78 3.43
N PHE A 28 -19.29 -47.86 3.64
CA PHE A 28 -18.31 -47.03 2.94
C PHE A 28 -17.95 -47.57 1.55
N PHE A 29 -18.33 -48.81 1.24
CA PHE A 29 -17.93 -49.51 0.02
C PHE A 29 -18.96 -49.40 -1.12
N LYS A 30 -20.17 -48.90 -0.83
CA LYS A 30 -21.23 -48.74 -1.82
C LYS A 30 -21.91 -47.38 -1.68
N LYS A 31 -21.55 -46.45 -2.56
CA LYS A 31 -22.20 -45.13 -2.64
C LYS A 31 -23.40 -45.20 -3.59
N VAL A 32 -24.58 -44.81 -3.11
CA VAL A 32 -25.78 -44.65 -3.94
C VAL A 32 -25.89 -43.18 -4.34
N TYR A 33 -25.65 -42.89 -5.62
CA TYR A 33 -25.82 -41.52 -6.14
C TYR A 33 -27.30 -41.22 -6.37
N LYS A 34 -27.76 -40.07 -5.89
CA LYS A 34 -29.11 -39.58 -6.18
C LYS A 34 -29.18 -39.07 -7.62
N ARG A 35 -30.24 -39.41 -8.33
CA ARG A 35 -30.56 -38.78 -9.62
C ARG A 35 -30.95 -37.32 -9.38
N HIS A 36 -30.60 -36.43 -10.30
CA HIS A 36 -31.00 -35.02 -10.31
C HIS A 36 -31.82 -34.75 -11.57
N THR A 37 -32.58 -33.66 -11.55
CA THR A 37 -33.28 -33.15 -12.73
C THR A 37 -32.27 -32.62 -13.75
N ASN A 38 -32.64 -32.67 -15.03
CA ASN A 38 -31.76 -32.19 -16.08
C ASN A 38 -31.76 -30.66 -16.11
N PHE A 39 -30.58 -30.06 -16.17
CA PHE A 39 -30.41 -28.61 -16.30
C PHE A 39 -29.13 -28.29 -17.07
N SER A 40 -29.05 -27.08 -17.60
CA SER A 40 -27.82 -26.54 -18.20
C SER A 40 -27.47 -25.16 -17.65
N LEU A 41 -26.19 -24.82 -17.66
CA LEU A 41 -25.66 -23.55 -17.17
C LEU A 41 -25.01 -22.77 -18.31
N GLU A 42 -25.23 -21.46 -18.34
CA GLU A 42 -24.59 -20.54 -19.28
C GLU A 42 -24.21 -19.23 -18.57
N PHE A 43 -23.04 -18.67 -18.90
CA PHE A 43 -22.69 -17.32 -18.46
C PHE A 43 -23.19 -16.30 -19.48
N LYS A 44 -24.02 -15.36 -19.03
CA LYS A 44 -24.56 -14.28 -19.85
C LYS A 44 -24.04 -12.92 -19.40
N GLU A 45 -23.54 -12.14 -20.36
CA GLU A 45 -23.18 -10.74 -20.16
C GLU A 45 -24.41 -9.82 -20.29
N ILE A 46 -24.57 -8.91 -19.35
CA ILE A 46 -25.63 -7.91 -19.29
C ILE A 46 -24.99 -6.53 -19.20
N LEU A 47 -25.37 -5.65 -20.11
CA LEU A 47 -24.92 -4.26 -20.14
C LEU A 47 -25.79 -3.40 -19.19
N PRO A 48 -25.25 -2.30 -18.64
CA PRO A 48 -26.03 -1.42 -17.79
C PRO A 48 -27.11 -0.69 -18.60
N ASP A 49 -28.26 -0.44 -17.96
CA ASP A 49 -29.41 0.25 -18.57
C ASP A 49 -29.11 1.74 -18.86
N GLN A 50 -28.13 2.30 -18.15
CA GLN A 50 -27.71 3.70 -18.22
C GLN A 50 -26.20 3.80 -18.45
N PRO A 51 -25.70 4.90 -19.05
CA PRO A 51 -24.26 5.13 -19.17
C PRO A 51 -23.60 5.15 -17.79
N THR A 52 -22.43 4.52 -17.69
CA THR A 52 -21.65 4.50 -16.47
C THR A 52 -21.17 5.92 -16.14
N ALA A 53 -21.25 6.30 -14.86
CA ALA A 53 -20.74 7.56 -14.33
C ALA A 53 -20.30 7.35 -12.87
N TYR A 54 -19.13 7.87 -12.49
CA TYR A 54 -18.67 7.82 -11.10
C TYR A 54 -19.68 8.49 -10.16
N ASN A 55 -19.80 7.99 -8.92
CA ASN A 55 -20.77 8.44 -7.91
C ASN A 55 -22.26 8.26 -8.29
N ASN A 56 -22.58 7.69 -9.45
CA ASN A 56 -23.96 7.37 -9.86
C ASN A 56 -24.30 5.89 -9.60
N ILE A 57 -25.61 5.61 -9.59
CA ILE A 57 -26.15 4.26 -9.55
C ILE A 57 -26.26 3.75 -10.99
N ILE A 58 -25.77 2.53 -11.23
CA ILE A 58 -26.01 1.78 -12.45
C ILE A 58 -26.95 0.62 -12.16
N SER A 59 -27.83 0.33 -13.10
CA SER A 59 -28.85 -0.71 -12.98
C SER A 59 -28.66 -1.77 -14.06
N PHE A 60 -28.84 -3.03 -13.69
CA PHE A 60 -28.80 -4.17 -14.58
C PHE A 60 -30.11 -4.95 -14.47
N THR A 61 -30.88 -4.96 -15.54
CA THR A 61 -32.15 -5.69 -15.60
C THR A 61 -31.91 -7.16 -15.99
N LEU A 62 -32.43 -8.09 -15.20
CA LEU A 62 -32.23 -9.55 -15.32
C LEU A 62 -33.45 -10.21 -15.98
N ASN A 63 -33.34 -10.55 -17.27
CA ASN A 63 -34.48 -11.03 -18.08
C ASN A 63 -34.25 -12.39 -18.79
N ASN A 64 -33.20 -13.13 -18.46
CA ASN A 64 -32.78 -14.28 -19.26
C ASN A 64 -32.64 -15.57 -18.43
N GLY A 65 -33.24 -16.64 -18.96
CA GLY A 65 -33.25 -18.00 -18.40
C GLY A 65 -34.28 -18.22 -17.32
N ASP A 66 -34.20 -19.37 -16.66
CA ASP A 66 -35.21 -19.80 -15.69
C ASP A 66 -34.80 -19.46 -14.26
N LEU A 67 -33.53 -19.69 -13.90
CA LEU A 67 -32.94 -19.30 -12.61
C LEU A 67 -31.63 -18.52 -12.80
N ILE A 68 -31.28 -17.69 -11.81
CA ILE A 68 -29.95 -17.05 -11.71
C ILE A 68 -29.22 -17.54 -10.46
N HIS A 69 -27.96 -17.92 -10.63
CA HIS A 69 -27.09 -18.32 -9.52
C HIS A 69 -25.96 -17.30 -9.25
N ARG A 70 -24.79 -17.42 -9.87
CA ARG A 70 -23.63 -16.57 -9.58
C ARG A 70 -23.64 -15.29 -10.41
N CYS A 71 -23.33 -14.17 -9.78
CA CYS A 71 -23.23 -12.87 -10.45
C CYS A 71 -21.87 -12.23 -10.17
N TYR A 72 -21.27 -11.66 -11.21
CA TYR A 72 -19.98 -11.00 -11.17
C TYR A 72 -20.07 -9.66 -11.89
N LEU A 73 -19.49 -8.60 -11.30
CA LEU A 73 -19.29 -7.34 -12.01
C LEU A 73 -17.91 -7.35 -12.66
N GLU A 74 -17.85 -7.27 -13.98
CA GLU A 74 -16.61 -7.07 -14.74
C GLU A 74 -16.42 -5.58 -15.00
N ILE A 75 -15.27 -5.04 -14.58
CA ILE A 75 -14.80 -3.69 -14.85
C ILE A 75 -13.64 -3.80 -15.84
N ASN A 76 -13.79 -3.22 -17.03
CA ASN A 76 -12.72 -3.15 -18.02
C ASN A 76 -11.95 -1.83 -17.88
N LEU A 77 -10.82 -1.84 -17.17
CA LEU A 77 -10.01 -0.65 -16.93
C LEU A 77 -9.23 -0.27 -18.19
N PRO A 78 -9.43 0.95 -18.74
CA PRO A 78 -8.62 1.41 -19.86
C PRO A 78 -7.16 1.64 -19.43
N LEU A 79 -6.27 1.77 -20.41
CA LEU A 79 -4.88 2.15 -20.14
C LEU A 79 -4.81 3.64 -19.78
N TYR A 80 -4.31 3.95 -18.59
CA TYR A 80 -4.06 5.29 -18.11
C TYR A 80 -2.58 5.62 -18.21
N GLU A 81 -2.25 6.63 -19.02
CA GLU A 81 -0.92 7.19 -19.19
C GLU A 81 -0.99 8.72 -18.99
N LEU A 82 -0.43 9.21 -17.88
CA LEU A 82 -0.53 10.62 -17.51
C LEU A 82 0.77 11.35 -17.84
N LYS A 83 0.74 12.12 -18.94
CA LYS A 83 1.86 12.91 -19.46
C LYS A 83 1.95 14.28 -18.79
N ASP A 84 3.16 14.84 -18.82
CA ASP A 84 3.48 16.16 -18.25
C ASP A 84 2.86 17.34 -19.00
N ASP A 85 2.38 17.12 -20.23
CA ASP A 85 1.83 18.16 -21.10
C ASP A 85 0.65 18.92 -20.46
N PHE A 86 0.03 18.32 -19.44
CA PHE A 86 -1.07 18.87 -18.69
C PHE A 86 -0.63 19.67 -17.44
N ILE A 87 0.66 19.75 -17.11
CA ILE A 87 1.14 20.62 -16.04
C ILE A 87 1.19 22.05 -16.59
N THR A 88 0.19 22.87 -16.26
CA THR A 88 0.06 24.24 -16.78
C THR A 88 0.77 25.30 -15.94
N ASN A 89 1.28 24.93 -14.76
CA ASN A 89 1.96 25.87 -13.87
C ASN A 89 3.30 26.35 -14.48
N LEU A 90 3.35 27.64 -14.81
CA LEU A 90 4.50 28.25 -15.48
C LEU A 90 5.79 28.21 -14.62
N ASP A 91 5.66 28.35 -13.30
CA ASP A 91 6.80 28.33 -12.37
C ASP A 91 7.44 26.94 -12.30
N TYR A 92 6.63 25.87 -12.31
CA TYR A 92 7.11 24.50 -12.43
C TYR A 92 7.87 24.29 -13.75
N ILE A 93 7.30 24.72 -14.87
CA ILE A 93 7.94 24.58 -16.19
C ILE A 93 9.27 25.33 -16.23
N ASN A 94 9.29 26.58 -15.75
CA ASN A 94 10.48 27.42 -15.69
C ASN A 94 11.55 26.85 -14.75
N THR A 95 11.16 26.35 -13.57
CA THR A 95 12.10 25.75 -12.62
C THR A 95 12.69 24.44 -13.15
N LYS A 96 11.87 23.59 -13.77
CA LYS A 96 12.31 22.34 -14.43
C LYS A 96 13.28 22.61 -15.56
N THR A 97 12.94 23.50 -16.49
CA THR A 97 13.81 23.86 -17.63
C THR A 97 15.13 24.47 -17.17
N ASN A 98 15.10 25.41 -16.21
CA ASN A 98 16.31 26.00 -15.62
C ASN A 98 17.18 24.95 -14.92
N THR A 99 16.56 24.00 -14.21
CA THR A 99 17.29 22.92 -13.52
C THR A 99 17.95 21.99 -14.51
N ILE A 100 17.25 21.57 -15.58
CA ILE A 100 17.82 20.76 -16.66
C ILE A 100 19.00 21.48 -17.30
N GLN A 101 18.90 22.79 -17.57
CA GLN A 101 20.01 23.58 -18.12
C GLN A 101 21.23 23.61 -17.17
N LYS A 102 21.01 23.84 -15.87
CA LYS A 102 22.10 23.80 -14.86
C LYS A 102 22.77 22.43 -14.80
N LEU A 103 22.00 21.35 -14.84
CA LEU A 103 22.52 19.98 -14.84
C LEU A 103 23.32 19.70 -16.12
N ASN A 104 22.85 20.15 -17.28
CA ASN A 104 23.56 20.01 -18.56
C ASN A 104 24.90 20.76 -18.54
N ASN A 105 24.93 22.00 -18.05
CA ASN A 105 26.18 22.76 -17.90
C ASN A 105 27.16 22.04 -16.95
N THR A 106 26.64 21.52 -15.83
CA THR A 106 27.46 20.75 -14.86
C THR A 106 27.98 19.45 -15.46
N LEU A 107 27.15 18.73 -16.23
CA LEU A 107 27.53 17.53 -16.95
C LEU A 107 28.67 17.80 -17.94
N GLN A 108 28.59 18.90 -18.71
CA GLN A 108 29.66 19.33 -19.62
C GLN A 108 30.97 19.62 -18.89
N ILE A 109 30.91 20.28 -17.73
CA ILE A 109 32.10 20.53 -16.89
C ILE A 109 32.75 19.20 -16.47
N TRP A 110 31.96 18.23 -15.99
CA TRP A 110 32.48 16.92 -15.60
C TRP A 110 33.03 16.11 -16.78
N GLN A 111 32.40 16.17 -17.95
CA GLN A 111 32.90 15.57 -19.18
C GLN A 111 34.25 16.16 -19.59
N ASN A 112 34.40 17.48 -19.51
CA ASN A 112 35.67 18.15 -19.78
C ASN A 112 36.76 17.75 -18.77
N LYS A 113 36.44 17.73 -17.47
CA LYS A 113 37.36 17.25 -16.42
C LYS A 113 37.81 15.80 -16.66
N TYR A 114 36.87 14.92 -17.01
CA TYR A 114 37.16 13.53 -17.35
C TYR A 114 38.07 13.41 -18.58
N ASN A 115 37.73 14.09 -19.67
CA ASN A 115 38.51 14.03 -20.91
C ASN A 115 39.94 14.55 -20.72
N ASN A 116 40.11 15.67 -20.00
CA ASN A 116 41.42 16.25 -19.71
C ASN A 116 42.27 15.30 -18.84
N LEU A 117 41.69 14.75 -17.77
CA LEU A 117 42.39 13.80 -16.92
C LEU A 117 42.71 12.50 -17.68
N ASN A 118 41.78 11.96 -18.47
CA ASN A 118 41.97 10.74 -19.23
C ASN A 118 43.11 10.88 -20.25
N ASN A 119 43.16 12.01 -20.98
CA ASN A 119 44.24 12.30 -21.93
C ASN A 119 45.61 12.36 -21.23
N TYR A 120 45.71 13.05 -20.08
CA TYR A 120 46.93 13.08 -19.28
C TYR A 120 47.31 11.68 -18.78
N VAL A 121 46.36 10.94 -18.22
CA VAL A 121 46.55 9.59 -17.67
C VAL A 121 47.04 8.64 -18.75
N GLN A 122 46.45 8.63 -19.95
CA GLN A 122 46.88 7.76 -21.06
C GLN A 122 48.35 7.99 -21.45
N ILE A 123 48.81 9.23 -21.41
CA ILE A 123 50.22 9.57 -21.69
C ILE A 123 51.10 9.10 -20.52
N ILE A 124 50.80 9.51 -19.30
CA ILE A 124 51.61 9.23 -18.11
C ILE A 124 51.67 7.75 -17.75
N LEU A 125 50.64 6.96 -18.07
CA LEU A 125 50.67 5.50 -17.90
C LEU A 125 51.80 4.83 -18.68
N LYS A 126 52.18 5.37 -19.84
CA LYS A 126 53.33 4.88 -20.60
C LYS A 126 54.63 5.11 -19.83
N LEU A 127 54.78 6.28 -19.20
CA LEU A 127 55.93 6.59 -18.34
C LEU A 127 55.94 5.71 -17.09
N TYR A 128 54.81 5.60 -16.41
CA TYR A 128 54.65 4.73 -15.23
C TYR A 128 55.12 3.30 -15.52
N ARG A 129 54.66 2.67 -16.62
CA ARG A 129 55.09 1.32 -17.00
C ARG A 129 56.59 1.21 -17.26
N LYS A 130 57.18 2.21 -17.93
CA LYS A 130 58.64 2.26 -18.17
C LYS A 130 59.42 2.36 -16.86
N LEU A 131 59.00 3.25 -15.95
CA LEU A 131 59.63 3.43 -14.66
C LEU A 131 59.47 2.20 -13.76
N GLN A 132 58.29 1.58 -13.77
CA GLN A 132 58.01 0.36 -13.02
C GLN A 132 58.92 -0.79 -13.49
N ASN A 133 59.03 -1.00 -14.81
CA ASN A 133 59.94 -2.00 -15.38
C ASN A 133 61.41 -1.72 -15.02
N ALA A 134 61.84 -0.46 -15.12
CA ALA A 134 63.20 -0.06 -14.73
C ALA A 134 63.47 -0.33 -13.25
N LEU A 135 62.50 -0.02 -12.39
CA LEU A 135 62.51 -0.34 -10.97
C LEU A 135 62.36 -1.84 -10.68
N PHE A 136 62.15 -2.75 -11.62
CA PHE A 136 62.26 -4.19 -11.34
C PHE A 136 63.66 -4.75 -11.61
N THR A 137 64.52 -4.00 -12.31
CA THR A 137 65.90 -4.43 -12.61
C THR A 137 66.84 -4.33 -11.41
N SER A 138 67.89 -5.17 -11.35
CA SER A 138 68.84 -5.22 -10.23
C SER A 138 69.80 -4.03 -10.17
N ASN A 139 70.13 -3.39 -11.30
CA ASN A 139 71.20 -2.40 -11.43
C ASN A 139 70.69 -0.96 -11.64
N ILE A 140 69.52 -0.63 -11.10
CA ILE A 140 68.90 0.68 -11.32
C ILE A 140 69.57 1.77 -10.46
N THR A 141 69.85 2.93 -11.06
CA THR A 141 70.37 4.12 -10.37
C THR A 141 69.43 5.31 -10.55
N LEU A 142 69.54 6.32 -9.69
CA LEU A 142 68.72 7.54 -9.75
C LEU A 142 68.85 8.26 -11.10
N ASN A 143 70.06 8.30 -11.67
CA ASN A 143 70.32 8.92 -12.97
C ASN A 143 69.58 8.20 -14.10
N ILE A 144 69.44 6.87 -14.04
CA ILE A 144 68.69 6.10 -15.05
C ILE A 144 67.20 6.48 -15.00
N LEU A 145 66.61 6.61 -13.80
CA LEU A 145 65.20 7.03 -13.68
C LEU A 145 64.98 8.46 -14.19
N LYS A 146 65.88 9.40 -13.84
CA LYS A 146 65.79 10.79 -14.32
C LYS A 146 65.96 10.90 -15.84
N ASN A 147 66.89 10.13 -16.42
CA ASN A 147 67.04 10.06 -17.88
C ASN A 147 65.79 9.49 -18.58
N ILE A 148 65.15 8.46 -18.00
CA ILE A 148 63.90 7.91 -18.54
C ILE A 148 62.78 8.97 -18.51
N THR A 149 62.67 9.75 -17.43
CA THR A 149 61.68 10.83 -17.35
C THR A 149 61.99 11.97 -18.30
N ASP A 150 63.25 12.39 -18.43
CA ASP A 150 63.63 13.52 -19.30
C ASP A 150 63.42 13.19 -20.79
N GLN A 151 63.81 11.98 -21.21
CA GLN A 151 63.53 11.49 -22.56
C GLN A 151 62.03 11.40 -22.84
N PHE A 152 61.25 10.98 -21.85
CA PHE A 152 59.79 10.91 -21.97
C PHE A 152 59.19 12.30 -22.11
N ASN A 153 59.59 13.26 -21.27
CA ASN A 153 59.11 14.65 -21.31
C ASN A 153 59.43 15.31 -22.65
N PHE A 154 60.61 15.05 -23.22
CA PHE A 154 60.96 15.53 -24.56
C PHE A 154 60.08 14.91 -25.66
N SER A 155 59.73 13.63 -25.52
CA SER A 155 58.96 12.88 -26.52
C SER A 155 57.45 13.13 -26.48
N TYR A 156 56.91 13.54 -25.32
CA TYR A 156 55.48 13.66 -25.09
C TYR A 156 55.13 15.04 -24.51
N LYS A 157 54.46 15.88 -25.31
CA LYS A 157 53.96 17.19 -24.88
C LYS A 157 52.65 17.05 -24.08
N TYR A 158 52.74 16.62 -22.83
CA TYR A 158 51.56 16.50 -21.95
C TYR A 158 51.19 17.81 -21.23
N ASP A 159 52.02 18.85 -21.32
CA ASP A 159 51.83 20.15 -20.64
C ASP A 159 50.49 20.84 -20.98
N ASN A 160 50.00 20.64 -22.22
CA ASN A 160 48.71 21.17 -22.65
C ASN A 160 47.52 20.64 -21.84
N TYR A 161 47.66 19.45 -21.24
CA TYR A 161 46.61 18.85 -20.39
C TYR A 161 46.79 19.22 -18.92
N VAL A 162 48.02 19.54 -18.49
CA VAL A 162 48.34 19.88 -17.10
C VAL A 162 47.57 21.12 -16.63
N ASN A 163 47.54 22.17 -17.46
CA ASN A 163 46.87 23.42 -17.14
C ASN A 163 45.34 23.28 -16.99
N ASN A 164 44.77 22.18 -17.50
CA ASN A 164 43.34 21.90 -17.47
C ASN A 164 42.94 20.88 -16.40
N ILE A 165 43.89 20.43 -15.57
CA ILE A 165 43.65 19.58 -14.40
C ILE A 165 43.71 20.45 -13.15
N GLU A 166 42.83 20.18 -12.18
CA GLU A 166 42.84 20.91 -10.90
C GLU A 166 44.21 20.77 -10.21
N PRO A 167 44.84 21.88 -9.78
CA PRO A 167 46.20 21.87 -9.23
C PRO A 167 46.39 20.90 -8.06
N ALA A 168 45.40 20.81 -7.16
CA ALA A 168 45.42 19.90 -6.03
C ALA A 168 45.49 18.43 -6.47
N ILE A 169 44.74 18.06 -7.50
CA ILE A 169 44.72 16.70 -8.05
C ILE A 169 46.01 16.43 -8.83
N PHE A 170 46.44 17.39 -9.64
CA PHE A 170 47.69 17.29 -10.40
C PHE A 170 48.89 17.01 -9.50
N ASN A 171 49.01 17.72 -8.38
CA ASN A 171 50.09 17.52 -7.40
C ASN A 171 50.12 16.08 -6.85
N LEU A 172 48.96 15.47 -6.61
CA LEU A 172 48.88 14.09 -6.14
C LEU A 172 49.36 13.11 -7.21
N ILE A 173 49.03 13.34 -8.49
CA ILE A 173 49.29 12.38 -9.58
C ILE A 173 50.57 12.64 -10.39
N ASN A 174 51.27 13.76 -10.16
CA ASN A 174 52.44 14.16 -10.95
C ASN A 174 53.62 13.18 -10.74
N ILE A 175 53.81 12.27 -11.70
CA ILE A 175 54.92 11.29 -11.73
C ILE A 175 56.25 11.95 -12.12
N PRO A 176 56.35 12.75 -13.21
CA PRO A 176 57.59 13.43 -13.57
C PRO A 176 58.15 14.32 -12.44
N GLY A 177 57.28 15.12 -11.81
CA GLY A 177 57.67 15.97 -10.68
C GLY A 177 58.15 15.15 -9.48
N TYR A 178 57.52 14.00 -9.20
CA TYR A 178 57.96 13.10 -8.15
C TYR A 178 59.36 12.54 -8.41
N ILE A 179 59.64 12.00 -9.61
CA ILE A 179 60.97 11.46 -9.93
C ILE A 179 62.05 12.54 -9.83
N ASN A 180 61.75 13.75 -10.30
CA ASN A 180 62.69 14.87 -10.24
C ASN A 180 62.97 15.34 -8.80
N SER A 181 61.99 15.19 -7.90
CA SER A 181 62.14 15.52 -6.47
C SER A 181 63.01 14.53 -5.68
N ILE A 182 63.32 13.35 -6.23
CA ILE A 182 64.14 12.35 -5.55
C ILE A 182 65.62 12.82 -5.53
N THR A 183 66.18 12.89 -4.32
CA THR A 183 67.59 13.23 -4.06
C THR A 183 68.39 12.07 -3.46
N THR A 184 67.71 11.09 -2.86
CA THR A 184 68.31 9.93 -2.22
C THR A 184 68.70 8.85 -3.23
N ALA A 185 69.84 8.19 -3.00
CA ALA A 185 70.30 7.10 -3.85
C ALA A 185 69.39 5.87 -3.72
N ILE A 186 69.16 5.18 -4.84
CA ILE A 186 68.34 3.96 -4.87
C ILE A 186 69.21 2.79 -4.41
N THR A 187 68.82 2.15 -3.32
CA THR A 187 69.44 0.95 -2.77
C THR A 187 68.45 -0.22 -2.83
N PRO A 188 68.92 -1.49 -2.77
CA PRO A 188 68.02 -2.64 -2.69
C PRO A 188 67.00 -2.56 -1.55
N THR A 189 67.35 -1.87 -0.46
CA THR A 189 66.53 -1.74 0.75
C THR A 189 65.49 -0.63 0.71
N ASN A 190 65.66 0.46 -0.06
CA ASN A 190 64.67 1.55 -0.13
C ASN A 190 63.82 1.55 -1.41
N LYS A 191 64.17 0.67 -2.36
CA LYS A 191 63.56 0.50 -3.68
C LYS A 191 62.04 0.33 -3.64
N TYR A 192 61.52 -0.43 -2.67
CA TYR A 192 60.08 -0.67 -2.51
C TYR A 192 59.29 0.62 -2.23
N ILE A 193 59.88 1.58 -1.53
CA ILE A 193 59.22 2.85 -1.18
C ILE A 193 58.89 3.67 -2.45
N TYR A 194 59.79 3.66 -3.44
CA TYR A 194 59.54 4.35 -4.71
C TYR A 194 58.49 3.63 -5.55
N ILE A 195 58.46 2.30 -5.50
CA ILE A 195 57.42 1.49 -6.15
C ILE A 195 56.06 1.78 -5.52
N ASP A 196 55.97 1.77 -4.20
CA ASP A 196 54.72 2.07 -3.47
C ASP A 196 54.22 3.48 -3.75
N ASN A 197 55.10 4.48 -3.79
CA ASN A 197 54.74 5.84 -4.15
C ASN A 197 54.24 5.97 -5.61
N LEU A 198 54.87 5.29 -6.56
CA LEU A 198 54.38 5.24 -7.95
C LEU A 198 53.04 4.52 -8.05
N ASN A 199 52.87 3.41 -7.35
CA ASN A 199 51.61 2.68 -7.27
C ASN A 199 50.51 3.56 -6.67
N ASN A 200 50.81 4.32 -5.61
CA ASN A 200 49.87 5.26 -4.99
C ASN A 200 49.43 6.36 -5.96
N LYS A 201 50.35 6.88 -6.78
CA LYS A 201 50.00 7.87 -7.83
C LYS A 201 49.11 7.24 -8.90
N TYR A 202 49.42 6.03 -9.34
CA TYR A 202 48.60 5.27 -10.30
C TYR A 202 47.19 4.98 -9.76
N THR A 203 47.07 4.48 -8.53
CA THR A 203 45.77 4.20 -7.91
C THR A 203 44.97 5.49 -7.71
N THR A 204 45.62 6.60 -7.36
CA THR A 204 44.99 7.93 -7.27
C THR A 204 44.46 8.41 -8.62
N MET A 205 45.24 8.24 -9.71
CA MET A 205 44.78 8.55 -11.07
C MET A 205 43.53 7.76 -11.46
N LEU A 206 43.53 6.44 -11.22
CA LEU A 206 42.38 5.59 -11.49
C LEU A 206 41.16 5.97 -10.64
N TYR A 207 41.37 6.33 -9.38
CA TYR A 207 40.29 6.76 -8.49
C TYR A 207 39.59 8.00 -9.05
N TYR A 208 40.33 9.06 -9.39
CA TYR A 208 39.73 10.30 -9.89
C TYR A 208 39.04 10.11 -11.24
N LEU A 209 39.57 9.24 -12.11
CA LEU A 209 38.88 8.87 -13.35
C LEU A 209 37.53 8.18 -13.08
N LYS A 210 37.51 7.20 -12.16
CA LYS A 210 36.27 6.52 -11.78
C LYS A 210 35.29 7.48 -11.11
N TYR A 211 35.76 8.39 -10.27
CA TYR A 211 34.96 9.41 -9.59
C TYR A 211 34.31 10.38 -10.60
N TYR A 212 35.08 10.91 -11.56
CA TYR A 212 34.55 11.79 -12.60
C TYR A 212 33.52 11.06 -13.48
N TYR A 213 33.79 9.80 -13.84
CA TYR A 213 32.84 8.99 -14.60
C TYR A 213 31.55 8.72 -13.80
N TYR A 214 31.66 8.45 -12.50
CA TYR A 214 30.51 8.35 -11.61
C TYR A 214 29.67 9.64 -11.60
N GLN A 215 30.31 10.81 -11.50
CA GLN A 215 29.60 12.10 -11.57
C GLN A 215 28.88 12.27 -12.91
N ILE A 216 29.54 11.97 -14.04
CA ILE A 216 28.90 12.01 -15.37
C ILE A 216 27.64 11.14 -15.40
N ASN A 217 27.73 9.89 -14.92
CA ASN A 217 26.58 8.99 -14.88
C ASN A 217 25.47 9.51 -13.97
N LYS A 218 25.80 10.06 -12.80
CA LYS A 218 24.86 10.68 -11.85
C LYS A 218 24.06 11.80 -12.52
N TYR A 219 24.74 12.79 -13.09
CA TYR A 219 24.07 13.92 -13.75
C TYR A 219 23.27 13.47 -14.99
N THR A 220 23.81 12.53 -15.79
CA THR A 220 23.10 11.95 -16.94
C THR A 220 21.80 11.27 -16.50
N SER A 221 21.83 10.54 -15.38
CA SER A 221 20.66 9.85 -14.83
C SER A 221 19.60 10.84 -14.34
N ASN A 222 20.02 11.87 -13.59
CA ASN A 222 19.13 12.92 -13.10
C ASN A 222 18.44 13.69 -14.24
N ILE A 223 19.19 14.00 -15.32
CA ILE A 223 18.61 14.64 -16.52
C ILE A 223 17.59 13.72 -17.17
N LYS A 224 17.96 12.44 -17.40
CA LYS A 224 17.04 11.45 -17.97
C LYS A 224 15.74 11.39 -17.19
N GLU A 225 15.81 11.31 -15.86
CA GLU A 225 14.65 11.30 -14.96
C GLU A 225 13.76 12.54 -15.12
N LEU A 226 14.33 13.74 -15.11
CA LEU A 226 13.62 14.99 -15.32
C LEU A 226 13.05 15.17 -16.75
N THR A 227 13.53 14.38 -17.71
CA THR A 227 13.04 14.41 -19.11
C THR A 227 12.14 13.23 -19.46
N LYS A 228 11.85 12.32 -18.52
CA LYS A 228 10.98 11.17 -18.78
C LYS A 228 9.58 11.63 -19.19
N PRO A 229 8.97 11.02 -20.22
CA PRO A 229 7.54 11.14 -20.44
C PRO A 229 6.81 10.48 -19.26
N ASN A 230 5.67 11.06 -18.88
CA ASN A 230 4.86 10.66 -17.72
C ASN A 230 5.58 10.90 -16.38
N GLN A 231 5.48 12.08 -15.77
CA GLN A 231 6.03 12.35 -14.43
C GLN A 231 4.96 12.40 -13.34
N ILE A 232 3.70 12.27 -13.73
CA ILE A 232 2.60 12.36 -12.77
C ILE A 232 2.42 11.01 -12.13
N ASN A 233 2.85 10.94 -10.88
CA ASN A 233 2.61 9.77 -10.06
C ASN A 233 1.12 9.68 -9.72
N PHE A 234 0.56 8.49 -9.86
CA PHE A 234 -0.79 8.19 -9.41
C PHE A 234 -0.84 6.76 -8.87
N SER A 235 -1.92 6.37 -8.22
CA SER A 235 -2.19 4.98 -7.86
C SER A 235 -3.68 4.73 -7.82
N PHE A 236 -4.09 3.49 -8.09
CA PHE A 236 -5.42 3.03 -7.77
C PHE A 236 -5.53 2.70 -6.27
N ALA A 237 -6.75 2.74 -5.74
CA ALA A 237 -7.04 2.27 -4.39
C ALA A 237 -6.68 0.78 -4.25
N GLU A 238 -6.15 0.42 -3.07
CA GLU A 238 -6.01 -0.98 -2.69
C GLU A 238 -7.38 -1.67 -2.69
N TYR A 239 -7.42 -2.96 -3.00
CA TYR A 239 -8.68 -3.73 -3.15
C TYR A 239 -9.62 -3.03 -4.15
N LEU A 240 -9.06 -2.66 -5.31
CA LEU A 240 -9.69 -1.80 -6.29
C LEU A 240 -11.15 -2.16 -6.57
N GLY A 241 -11.44 -3.44 -6.85
CA GLY A 241 -12.81 -3.92 -7.13
C GLY A 241 -13.79 -3.66 -5.99
N HIS A 242 -13.37 -3.82 -4.73
CA HIS A 242 -14.21 -3.52 -3.57
C HIS A 242 -14.37 -2.02 -3.36
N ASN A 243 -13.33 -1.23 -3.62
CA ASN A 243 -13.41 0.23 -3.51
C ASN A 243 -14.09 0.90 -4.70
N PHE A 244 -14.26 0.19 -5.82
CA PHE A 244 -14.84 0.72 -7.05
C PHE A 244 -16.33 1.03 -6.90
N PHE A 245 -17.04 0.21 -6.13
CA PHE A 245 -18.46 0.36 -5.85
C PHE A 245 -18.67 0.65 -4.35
N LYS A 246 -19.68 1.45 -4.03
CA LYS A 246 -20.03 1.83 -2.65
C LYS A 246 -21.11 0.94 -2.06
N ASN A 247 -22.16 0.66 -2.84
CA ASN A 247 -23.28 -0.17 -2.40
C ASN A 247 -23.80 -1.05 -3.54
N TYR A 248 -24.48 -2.12 -3.15
CA TYR A 248 -25.10 -3.10 -4.01
C TYR A 248 -26.50 -3.37 -3.49
N SER A 249 -27.51 -3.35 -4.35
CA SER A 249 -28.86 -3.73 -3.97
C SER A 249 -29.55 -4.53 -5.07
N ILE A 250 -30.51 -5.37 -4.69
CA ILE A 250 -31.38 -6.07 -5.61
C ILE A 250 -32.82 -5.65 -5.33
N THR A 251 -33.51 -5.23 -6.39
CA THR A 251 -34.91 -4.84 -6.37
C THR A 251 -35.73 -5.80 -7.23
N ILE A 252 -36.85 -6.28 -6.70
CA ILE A 252 -37.79 -7.16 -7.42
C ILE A 252 -39.16 -6.49 -7.40
N GLY A 253 -39.74 -6.21 -8.57
CA GLY A 253 -41.04 -5.54 -8.68
C GLY A 253 -41.08 -4.15 -8.03
N GLY A 254 -39.93 -3.48 -7.96
CA GLY A 254 -39.76 -2.17 -7.30
C GLY A 254 -39.50 -2.21 -5.79
N LEU A 255 -39.57 -3.39 -5.16
CA LEU A 255 -39.23 -3.57 -3.74
C LEU A 255 -37.75 -3.92 -3.58
N GLU A 256 -37.03 -3.22 -2.70
CA GLU A 256 -35.65 -3.58 -2.33
C GLU A 256 -35.65 -4.82 -1.43
N ILE A 257 -35.04 -5.92 -1.91
CA ILE A 257 -35.03 -7.19 -1.20
C ILE A 257 -33.83 -7.32 -0.28
N SER A 258 -32.66 -6.93 -0.77
CA SER A 258 -31.44 -6.92 0.04
C SER A 258 -30.44 -5.93 -0.52
N SER A 259 -29.68 -5.32 0.38
CA SER A 259 -28.56 -4.46 0.04
C SER A 259 -27.41 -4.63 1.02
N TYR A 260 -26.21 -4.35 0.53
CA TYR A 260 -25.00 -4.33 1.33
C TYR A 260 -24.02 -3.28 0.80
N GLU A 261 -23.15 -2.82 1.70
CA GLU A 261 -22.08 -1.88 1.39
C GLU A 261 -20.76 -2.60 1.11
N ASN A 262 -19.79 -1.87 0.58
CA ASN A 262 -18.52 -2.43 0.15
C ASN A 262 -17.60 -2.90 1.28
N ASP A 263 -17.70 -2.28 2.45
CA ASP A 263 -17.04 -2.73 3.67
C ASP A 263 -17.53 -4.12 4.08
N PHE A 264 -18.84 -4.35 4.06
CA PHE A 264 -19.41 -5.66 4.34
C PHE A 264 -18.97 -6.70 3.30
N LEU A 265 -19.00 -6.35 2.00
CA LEU A 265 -18.48 -7.22 0.95
C LEU A 265 -17.02 -7.62 1.23
N HIS A 266 -16.19 -6.64 1.58
CA HIS A 266 -14.77 -6.85 1.86
C HIS A 266 -14.55 -7.74 3.09
N ILE A 267 -15.21 -7.44 4.21
CA ILE A 267 -15.15 -8.26 5.42
C ILE A 267 -15.63 -9.68 5.11
N ASN A 268 -16.77 -9.83 4.44
CA ASN A 268 -17.38 -11.14 4.15
C ASN A 268 -16.48 -12.02 3.26
N GLN A 269 -15.85 -11.43 2.25
CA GLN A 269 -15.04 -12.20 1.32
C GLN A 269 -13.70 -12.62 1.92
N LEU A 270 -13.07 -11.76 2.73
CA LEU A 270 -11.78 -12.06 3.33
C LEU A 270 -11.83 -13.23 4.33
N HIS A 271 -12.92 -13.42 5.07
CA HIS A 271 -13.07 -14.58 5.95
C HIS A 271 -13.70 -15.81 5.28
N ASN A 272 -14.37 -15.67 4.14
CA ASN A 272 -15.01 -16.81 3.47
C ASN A 272 -14.08 -17.54 2.51
N ILE A 273 -13.11 -16.84 1.92
CA ILE A 273 -12.19 -17.41 0.95
C ILE A 273 -11.04 -18.09 1.68
N THR A 274 -10.80 -19.35 1.36
CA THR A 274 -9.67 -20.14 1.88
C THR A 274 -8.32 -19.51 1.54
N ASP A 275 -7.32 -19.68 2.40
CA ASP A 275 -5.97 -19.13 2.20
C ASP A 275 -5.35 -19.46 0.83
N GLN A 276 -5.59 -20.67 0.31
CA GLN A 276 -5.10 -21.10 -1.00
C GLN A 276 -5.71 -20.29 -2.16
N GLY A 277 -6.96 -19.85 -2.02
CA GLY A 277 -7.70 -19.08 -3.02
C GLY A 277 -7.56 -17.57 -2.85
N LEU A 278 -7.07 -17.08 -1.71
CA LEU A 278 -7.03 -15.67 -1.38
C LEU A 278 -6.16 -14.87 -2.36
N THR A 279 -4.98 -15.37 -2.73
CA THR A 279 -4.10 -14.70 -3.70
C THR A 279 -4.79 -14.50 -5.05
N ASN A 280 -5.42 -15.55 -5.58
CA ASN A 280 -6.15 -15.48 -6.85
C ASN A 280 -7.34 -14.51 -6.76
N TYR A 281 -8.02 -14.49 -5.61
CA TYR A 281 -9.12 -13.56 -5.38
C TYR A 281 -8.63 -12.11 -5.34
N LEU A 282 -7.54 -11.83 -4.63
CA LEU A 282 -6.94 -10.50 -4.57
C LEU A 282 -6.53 -10.00 -5.97
N GLU A 283 -5.92 -10.86 -6.78
CA GLU A 283 -5.63 -10.53 -8.18
C GLU A 283 -6.90 -10.27 -9.00
N LEU A 284 -7.94 -11.11 -8.82
CA LEU A 284 -9.23 -11.00 -9.50
C LEU A 284 -9.94 -9.65 -9.23
N ILE A 285 -9.90 -9.17 -7.97
CA ILE A 285 -10.44 -7.86 -7.60
C ILE A 285 -9.47 -6.69 -7.87
N GLY A 286 -8.35 -6.93 -8.56
CA GLY A 286 -7.41 -5.87 -8.93
C GLY A 286 -6.52 -5.38 -7.78
N HIS A 287 -6.37 -6.13 -6.69
CA HIS A 287 -5.36 -5.87 -5.66
C HIS A 287 -3.98 -6.34 -6.15
N ASN A 288 -3.41 -5.61 -7.11
CA ASN A 288 -2.11 -5.89 -7.71
C ASN A 288 -1.16 -4.68 -7.54
N PRO A 289 0.11 -4.88 -7.10
CA PRO A 289 1.09 -3.81 -6.96
C PRO A 289 1.22 -2.91 -8.20
N ASN A 290 1.04 -3.45 -9.41
CA ASN A 290 1.11 -2.66 -10.65
C ASN A 290 0.01 -1.59 -10.73
N LEU A 291 -1.12 -1.78 -10.04
CA LEU A 291 -2.23 -0.82 -10.00
C LEU A 291 -2.14 0.12 -8.79
N TYR A 292 -1.90 -0.41 -7.58
CA TYR A 292 -1.98 0.38 -6.35
C TYR A 292 -0.65 1.02 -5.91
N LYS A 293 0.50 0.62 -6.47
CA LYS A 293 1.78 1.28 -6.15
C LYS A 293 1.80 2.69 -6.70
N TYR A 294 2.26 3.66 -5.92
CA TYR A 294 2.33 5.06 -6.32
C TYR A 294 3.57 5.31 -7.18
N ASN A 295 3.37 5.57 -8.47
CA ASN A 295 4.42 5.85 -9.45
C ASN A 295 3.80 6.42 -10.73
N ASN A 296 4.66 6.77 -11.68
CA ASN A 296 4.32 7.36 -12.98
C ASN A 296 4.25 6.35 -14.13
N GLU A 297 4.21 5.05 -13.80
CA GLU A 297 4.09 3.99 -14.79
C GLU A 297 2.67 3.96 -15.38
N SER A 298 2.53 3.45 -16.61
CA SER A 298 1.23 3.20 -17.24
C SER A 298 0.45 2.14 -16.47
N LYS A 299 -0.84 2.39 -16.16
CA LYS A 299 -1.68 1.46 -15.37
C LYS A 299 -2.99 1.18 -16.06
N GLY A 300 -3.58 0.02 -15.77
CA GLY A 300 -4.83 -0.42 -16.38
C GLY A 300 -4.59 -1.39 -17.54
N ASN A 301 -5.50 -1.39 -18.52
CA ASN A 301 -5.61 -2.45 -19.54
C ASN A 301 -5.80 -3.85 -18.89
N THR A 302 -6.54 -3.89 -17.80
CA THR A 302 -6.82 -5.09 -17.02
C THR A 302 -8.31 -5.20 -16.73
N LYS A 303 -8.78 -6.44 -16.65
CA LYS A 303 -10.14 -6.75 -16.18
C LYS A 303 -10.12 -6.95 -14.68
N VAL A 304 -11.02 -6.28 -13.98
CA VAL A 304 -11.28 -6.49 -12.56
C VAL A 304 -12.65 -7.12 -12.42
N ILE A 305 -12.76 -8.22 -11.69
CA ILE A 305 -14.02 -8.94 -11.50
C ILE A 305 -14.39 -8.90 -10.02
N VAL A 306 -15.62 -8.52 -9.69
CA VAL A 306 -16.13 -8.43 -8.32
C VAL A 306 -17.30 -9.40 -8.16
N PRO A 307 -17.14 -10.52 -7.42
CA PRO A 307 -18.24 -11.44 -7.14
C PRO A 307 -19.27 -10.82 -6.19
N LEU A 308 -20.55 -10.91 -6.56
CA LEU A 308 -21.66 -10.48 -5.71
C LEU A 308 -22.00 -11.56 -4.68
N ILE A 309 -22.57 -11.15 -3.54
CA ILE A 309 -22.79 -12.02 -2.37
C ILE A 309 -24.25 -12.01 -1.89
N PHE A 310 -25.21 -11.81 -2.79
CA PHE A 310 -26.62 -11.99 -2.45
C PHE A 310 -26.90 -13.47 -2.09
N TRP A 311 -28.03 -13.73 -1.42
CA TRP A 311 -28.37 -15.07 -0.94
C TRP A 311 -28.35 -16.14 -2.04
N PHE A 312 -28.75 -15.78 -3.27
CA PHE A 312 -28.81 -16.68 -4.42
C PHE A 312 -27.45 -16.93 -5.07
N ASN A 313 -26.42 -16.15 -4.72
CA ASN A 313 -25.03 -16.36 -5.18
C ASN A 313 -24.28 -17.41 -4.34
N LYS A 314 -24.75 -17.70 -3.11
CA LYS A 314 -24.04 -18.59 -2.17
C LYS A 314 -24.20 -20.05 -2.53
N ASN A 315 -25.45 -20.51 -2.67
CA ASN A 315 -25.80 -21.91 -2.89
C ASN A 315 -26.74 -22.06 -4.08
N ALA A 316 -26.51 -23.08 -4.91
CA ALA A 316 -27.33 -23.37 -6.08
C ALA A 316 -28.80 -23.67 -5.73
N GLY A 317 -29.06 -24.25 -4.54
CA GLY A 317 -30.41 -24.51 -4.05
C GLY A 317 -31.24 -23.25 -3.73
N SER A 318 -30.59 -22.08 -3.62
CA SER A 318 -31.24 -20.80 -3.38
C SER A 318 -31.21 -19.88 -4.62
N SER A 319 -30.95 -20.44 -5.80
CA SER A 319 -30.93 -19.70 -7.06
C SER A 319 -32.25 -18.94 -7.26
N LEU A 320 -32.16 -17.72 -7.77
CA LEU A 320 -33.32 -16.84 -7.92
C LEU A 320 -34.19 -17.31 -9.11
N PRO A 321 -35.47 -17.70 -8.91
CA PRO A 321 -36.30 -18.22 -9.98
C PRO A 321 -36.95 -17.09 -10.79
N LEU A 322 -36.31 -16.69 -11.88
CA LEU A 322 -36.85 -15.69 -12.82
C LEU A 322 -38.17 -16.15 -13.45
N VAL A 323 -38.31 -17.45 -13.74
CA VAL A 323 -39.54 -18.01 -14.33
C VAL A 323 -40.76 -17.77 -13.44
N ALA A 324 -40.58 -17.78 -12.11
CA ALA A 324 -41.62 -17.51 -11.13
C ALA A 324 -41.90 -16.01 -10.92
N LEU A 325 -41.10 -15.13 -11.54
CA LEU A 325 -41.13 -13.67 -11.40
C LEU A 325 -41.48 -12.96 -12.71
N GLN A 326 -42.18 -13.63 -13.64
CA GLN A 326 -42.50 -13.11 -14.98
C GLN A 326 -43.20 -11.72 -15.04
N PHE A 327 -43.86 -11.29 -13.96
CA PHE A 327 -44.54 -9.98 -13.87
C PHE A 327 -43.76 -8.94 -13.07
N SER A 328 -42.58 -9.30 -12.53
CA SER A 328 -41.73 -8.44 -11.71
C SER A 328 -40.40 -8.20 -12.40
N SER A 329 -39.99 -6.94 -12.53
CA SER A 329 -38.63 -6.62 -12.96
C SER A 329 -37.64 -6.97 -11.85
N VAL A 330 -36.62 -7.77 -12.18
CA VAL A 330 -35.51 -8.07 -11.28
C VAL A 330 -34.33 -7.20 -11.71
N ILE A 331 -33.90 -6.30 -10.84
CA ILE A 331 -32.85 -5.32 -11.15
C ILE A 331 -31.79 -5.36 -10.07
N ILE A 332 -30.53 -5.50 -10.47
CA ILE A 332 -29.37 -5.29 -9.59
C ILE A 332 -28.90 -3.86 -9.78
N ASN A 333 -28.91 -3.09 -8.69
CA ASN A 333 -28.41 -1.72 -8.65
C ASN A 333 -27.05 -1.69 -7.95
N VAL A 334 -26.11 -0.94 -8.52
CA VAL A 334 -24.77 -0.79 -7.97
C VAL A 334 -24.38 0.68 -8.01
N LYS A 335 -24.00 1.27 -6.87
CA LYS A 335 -23.48 2.65 -6.86
C LYS A 335 -21.98 2.65 -7.04
N LEU A 336 -21.49 3.34 -8.06
CA LEU A 336 -20.06 3.58 -8.23
C LEU A 336 -19.56 4.53 -7.14
N ASN A 337 -18.32 4.34 -6.71
CA ASN A 337 -17.65 5.27 -5.80
C ASN A 337 -17.24 6.56 -6.54
N SER A 338 -16.87 7.60 -5.78
CA SER A 338 -16.29 8.80 -6.39
C SER A 338 -14.89 8.48 -6.96
N LEU A 339 -14.52 9.15 -8.05
CA LEU A 339 -13.23 8.94 -8.69
C LEU A 339 -12.05 9.24 -7.75
N THR A 340 -12.21 10.22 -6.85
CA THR A 340 -11.22 10.58 -5.82
C THR A 340 -10.94 9.46 -4.82
N ASN A 341 -11.87 8.53 -4.64
CA ASN A 341 -11.69 7.38 -3.77
C ASN A 341 -11.10 6.17 -4.53
N ILE A 342 -11.04 6.24 -5.86
CA ILE A 342 -10.57 5.15 -6.72
C ILE A 342 -9.14 5.42 -7.20
N ILE A 343 -8.82 6.67 -7.54
CA ILE A 343 -7.49 7.09 -8.03
C ILE A 343 -6.96 8.19 -7.12
N THR A 344 -5.68 8.12 -6.81
CA THR A 344 -4.99 9.05 -5.93
C THR A 344 -3.75 9.61 -6.60
N PHE A 345 -3.62 10.93 -6.60
CA PHE A 345 -2.49 11.65 -7.19
C PHE A 345 -1.51 12.22 -6.17
N GLU A 346 -1.80 12.06 -4.89
CA GLU A 346 -0.98 12.58 -3.80
C GLU A 346 -0.52 11.43 -2.91
N ASN A 347 0.74 11.46 -2.47
CA ASN A 347 1.27 10.51 -1.49
C ASN A 347 2.37 11.17 -0.66
N TYR A 348 1.95 11.82 0.42
CA TYR A 348 2.85 12.58 1.29
C TYR A 348 3.85 11.70 2.06
N ASP A 349 3.51 10.42 2.32
CA ASP A 349 4.43 9.46 2.95
C ASP A 349 5.62 9.18 2.03
N ASP A 350 5.36 8.84 0.76
CA ASP A 350 6.42 8.55 -0.19
C ASP A 350 7.29 9.79 -0.43
N MET A 351 6.67 10.98 -0.47
CA MET A 351 7.40 12.26 -0.56
C MET A 351 8.32 12.46 0.66
N TYR A 352 7.81 12.24 1.87
CA TYR A 352 8.58 12.35 3.12
C TYR A 352 9.73 11.34 3.15
N ASN A 353 9.44 10.06 2.87
CA ASN A 353 10.42 8.98 2.88
C ASN A 353 11.54 9.22 1.85
N ASN A 354 11.20 9.74 0.67
CA ASN A 354 12.19 10.09 -0.35
C ASN A 354 13.10 11.24 0.10
N LEU A 355 12.58 12.22 0.84
CA LEU A 355 13.38 13.34 1.37
C LEU A 355 14.38 12.92 2.45
N LEU A 356 14.02 11.92 3.26
CA LEU A 356 14.88 11.41 4.34
C LEU A 356 16.13 10.69 3.85
N ILE A 357 16.17 10.26 2.58
CA ILE A 357 17.33 9.59 2.00
C ILE A 357 18.23 10.63 1.32
N ILE A 358 19.41 10.87 1.87
CA ILE A 358 20.38 11.85 1.34
C ILE A 358 21.66 11.15 0.92
N LYS A 359 22.17 11.48 -0.28
CA LYS A 359 23.48 11.02 -0.76
C LYS A 359 24.45 12.19 -0.83
N ILE A 360 25.50 12.16 0.00
CA ILE A 360 26.56 13.17 0.03
C ILE A 360 27.79 12.59 -0.63
N ASP A 361 28.28 13.23 -1.70
CA ASP A 361 29.47 12.78 -2.42
C ASP A 361 30.73 12.95 -1.54
N ILE A 362 31.67 12.01 -1.65
CA ILE A 362 32.90 11.97 -0.85
C ILE A 362 34.12 12.06 -1.77
N LEU A 363 35.12 12.83 -1.30
CA LEU A 363 36.48 12.81 -1.84
C LEU A 363 37.36 11.84 -1.02
N PRO A 364 38.37 11.20 -1.64
CA PRO A 364 39.16 10.16 -1.00
C PRO A 364 39.86 10.73 0.25
N ASN A 365 39.77 9.98 1.35
CA ASN A 365 40.36 10.27 2.67
C ASN A 365 39.79 11.47 3.46
N ASN A 366 38.69 12.09 3.02
CA ASN A 366 38.10 13.27 3.70
C ASN A 366 36.65 13.06 4.17
N PHE A 367 36.28 11.84 4.58
CA PHE A 367 34.96 11.65 5.17
C PHE A 367 34.94 12.16 6.61
N ILE A 368 34.20 13.24 6.81
CA ILE A 368 33.77 13.69 8.13
C ILE A 368 32.27 13.42 8.20
N LYS A 369 31.87 12.66 9.21
CA LYS A 369 30.47 12.34 9.48
C LYS A 369 29.69 13.65 9.67
N ASN A 370 28.58 13.83 8.96
CA ASN A 370 27.72 14.99 9.18
C ASN A 370 26.94 14.82 10.49
N ILE A 371 27.47 15.42 11.56
CA ILE A 371 26.92 15.37 12.90
C ILE A 371 25.57 16.10 13.00
N LYS A 372 25.32 17.08 12.11
CA LYS A 372 24.09 17.89 12.11
C LYS A 372 22.88 17.18 11.52
N LEU A 373 23.08 16.10 10.76
CA LEU A 373 21.98 15.27 10.26
C LEU A 373 21.52 14.30 11.36
N MET A 374 20.21 14.25 11.60
CA MET A 374 19.65 13.23 12.49
C MET A 374 19.30 11.99 11.68
N TYR A 375 20.10 10.93 11.81
CA TYR A 375 19.98 9.71 11.01
C TYR A 375 20.02 8.43 11.83
N LYS A 376 19.33 7.41 11.32
CA LYS A 376 19.29 6.05 11.90
C LYS A 376 20.53 5.25 11.54
N ASN A 377 20.92 5.29 10.27
CA ASN A 377 22.11 4.63 9.77
C ASN A 377 22.68 5.37 8.56
N TYR A 378 23.91 5.03 8.20
CA TYR A 378 24.54 5.48 6.97
C TYR A 378 25.25 4.32 6.28
N LYS A 379 25.31 4.37 4.94
CA LYS A 379 26.00 3.38 4.12
C LYS A 379 27.10 4.07 3.34
N PHE A 380 28.31 3.55 3.44
CA PHE A 380 29.45 4.03 2.67
C PHE A 380 29.50 3.33 1.30
N ASN A 381 29.65 4.12 0.26
CA ASN A 381 30.03 3.67 -1.07
C ASN A 381 31.32 4.39 -1.48
N ASN A 382 32.02 3.89 -2.52
CA ASN A 382 33.32 4.41 -2.95
C ASN A 382 33.35 5.91 -3.28
N PHE A 383 32.19 6.52 -3.58
CA PHE A 383 32.07 7.91 -4.01
C PHE A 383 31.03 8.74 -3.24
N TYR A 384 30.23 8.14 -2.37
CA TYR A 384 29.20 8.85 -1.60
C TYR A 384 28.85 8.12 -0.31
N VAL A 385 28.35 8.86 0.69
CA VAL A 385 27.65 8.30 1.86
C VAL A 385 26.15 8.53 1.68
N GLU A 386 25.39 7.46 1.86
CA GLU A 386 23.94 7.52 1.96
C GLU A 386 23.53 7.59 3.43
N TYR A 387 22.84 8.66 3.83
CA TYR A 387 22.25 8.83 5.15
C TYR A 387 20.76 8.51 5.08
N ASN A 388 20.28 7.71 6.04
CA ASN A 388 18.86 7.47 6.24
C ASN A 388 18.39 8.30 7.45
N CYS A 389 17.88 9.50 7.17
CA CYS A 389 17.42 10.44 8.18
C CYS A 389 16.13 9.97 8.86
N LEU A 390 15.89 10.43 10.10
CA LEU A 390 14.67 10.11 10.83
C LEU A 390 13.60 11.19 10.68
N PHE A 391 14.05 12.45 10.70
CA PHE A 391 13.21 13.63 10.62
C PHE A 391 13.78 14.64 9.63
N ILE A 392 12.91 15.51 9.14
CA ILE A 392 13.33 16.70 8.40
C ILE A 392 13.81 17.73 9.43
N ASN A 393 15.05 18.18 9.27
CA ASN A 393 15.68 19.19 10.11
C ASN A 393 16.34 20.28 9.25
N TYR A 394 16.90 21.31 9.88
CA TYR A 394 17.54 22.41 9.17
C TYR A 394 18.60 21.95 8.16
N GLU A 395 19.49 21.04 8.57
CA GLU A 395 20.55 20.51 7.71
C GLU A 395 20.01 19.68 6.54
N LEU A 396 18.93 18.92 6.75
CA LEU A 396 18.28 18.19 5.66
C LEU A 396 17.65 19.16 4.65
N LEU A 397 16.99 20.21 5.13
CA LEU A 397 16.42 21.26 4.26
C LEU A 397 17.51 22.01 3.50
N THR A 398 18.68 22.27 4.10
CA THR A 398 19.79 22.94 3.38
C THR A 398 20.33 22.08 2.24
N LEU A 399 20.43 20.77 2.46
CA LEU A 399 20.96 19.82 1.47
C LEU A 399 19.95 19.54 0.35
N GLN A 400 18.68 19.32 0.68
CA GLN A 400 17.64 19.01 -0.30
C GLN A 400 17.13 20.24 -1.05
N PHE A 401 17.08 21.40 -0.38
CA PHE A 401 16.51 22.64 -0.93
C PHE A 401 17.47 23.83 -0.74
N PRO A 402 18.59 23.87 -1.49
CA PRO A 402 19.58 24.94 -1.38
C PRO A 402 19.03 26.33 -1.78
N CYS A 403 17.89 26.39 -2.47
CA CYS A 403 17.18 27.61 -2.84
C CYS A 403 16.39 28.27 -1.69
N LEU A 404 16.16 27.57 -0.58
CA LEU A 404 15.50 28.14 0.60
C LEU A 404 16.45 29.13 1.30
N THR A 405 15.92 30.30 1.65
CA THR A 405 16.66 31.26 2.47
C THR A 405 16.79 30.72 3.90
N THR A 406 17.62 31.37 4.72
CA THR A 406 17.71 31.05 6.15
C THR A 406 16.37 31.28 6.85
N GLU A 407 15.66 32.36 6.50
CA GLU A 407 14.34 32.70 7.04
C GLU A 407 13.28 31.67 6.66
N ASP A 408 13.25 31.21 5.39
CA ASP A 408 12.29 30.20 4.94
C ASP A 408 12.43 28.90 5.77
N LYS A 409 13.66 28.45 6.00
CA LYS A 409 13.92 27.20 6.74
C LYS A 409 13.50 27.33 8.20
N ILE A 410 13.80 28.47 8.82
CA ILE A 410 13.40 28.76 10.19
C ILE A 410 11.87 28.81 10.27
N ASP A 411 11.20 29.52 9.37
CA ASP A 411 9.73 29.58 9.33
C ASP A 411 9.10 28.19 9.17
N ILE A 412 9.59 27.37 8.24
CA ILE A 412 9.08 25.99 8.03
C ILE A 412 9.20 25.16 9.33
N LEU A 413 10.39 25.18 9.94
CA LEU A 413 10.66 24.37 11.13
C LEU A 413 9.89 24.87 12.36
N HIS A 414 9.81 26.18 12.58
CA HIS A 414 9.10 26.75 13.73
C HIS A 414 7.58 26.66 13.58
N ARG A 415 7.05 26.81 12.36
CA ARG A 415 5.60 26.78 12.11
C ARG A 415 5.04 25.37 12.07
N TYR A 416 5.76 24.43 11.48
CA TYR A 416 5.26 23.06 11.25
C TYR A 416 5.96 21.99 12.10
N GLY A 417 7.18 22.23 12.55
CA GLY A 417 7.97 21.27 13.34
C GLY A 417 7.67 21.29 14.83
N SER A 418 8.09 20.23 15.52
CA SER A 418 8.10 20.14 16.98
C SER A 418 9.49 20.39 17.51
N CYS A 419 9.59 21.19 18.57
CA CYS A 419 10.83 21.34 19.32
C CYS A 419 10.99 20.13 20.27
N TYR A 420 12.17 19.52 20.26
CA TYR A 420 12.50 18.40 21.14
C TYR A 420 13.62 18.77 22.11
N ASN A 421 13.61 18.21 23.32
CA ASN A 421 14.77 18.30 24.20
C ASN A 421 15.76 17.15 23.91
N ASN A 422 17.07 17.41 24.05
CA ASN A 422 18.11 16.38 23.86
C ASN A 422 17.85 15.12 24.71
N ASN A 423 17.40 15.28 25.96
CA ASN A 423 17.10 14.15 26.85
C ASN A 423 15.90 13.31 26.38
N GLU A 424 14.87 13.95 25.82
CA GLU A 424 13.67 13.27 25.28
C GLU A 424 14.04 12.44 24.05
N LEU A 425 14.88 12.99 23.16
CA LEU A 425 15.38 12.28 21.98
C LEU A 425 16.25 11.09 22.35
N ILE A 426 17.10 11.20 23.38
CA ILE A 426 17.98 10.10 23.84
C ILE A 426 17.14 8.96 24.40
N LEU A 427 16.12 9.28 25.20
CA LEU A 427 15.21 8.29 25.76
C LEU A 427 14.39 7.59 24.67
N GLN A 428 13.90 8.34 23.69
CA GLN A 428 13.05 7.80 22.63
C GLN A 428 13.85 7.04 21.57
N TYR A 429 15.11 7.39 21.34
CA TYR A 429 15.96 6.78 20.32
C TYR A 429 17.43 6.64 20.79
N PRO A 430 17.74 5.60 21.58
CA PRO A 430 19.05 5.46 22.24
C PRO A 430 20.22 5.14 21.30
N TYR A 431 19.96 4.71 20.06
CA TYR A 431 20.98 4.33 19.07
C TYR A 431 21.42 5.48 18.14
N MET A 432 21.00 6.71 18.43
CA MET A 432 21.21 7.87 17.56
C MET A 432 22.52 8.61 17.83
N ASN A 433 22.90 9.49 16.91
CA ASN A 433 24.07 10.34 17.04
C ASN A 433 23.89 11.57 17.95
N ILE A 434 23.05 11.47 18.98
CA ILE A 434 22.57 12.64 19.76
C ILE A 434 23.68 13.22 20.65
N ASN A 435 24.58 12.37 21.14
CA ASN A 435 25.66 12.79 22.05
C ASN A 435 26.64 13.79 21.39
N GLU A 436 26.64 13.88 20.06
CA GLU A 436 27.50 14.79 19.30
C GLU A 436 26.79 16.12 18.94
N ILE A 437 25.48 16.26 19.21
CA ILE A 437 24.67 17.45 18.86
C ILE A 437 24.55 18.37 20.10
N GLN A 438 25.47 19.34 20.23
CA GLN A 438 25.38 20.39 21.25
C GLN A 438 24.73 21.67 20.69
N ASN A 439 23.74 22.21 21.39
CA ASN A 439 23.19 23.57 21.24
C ASN A 439 22.73 23.99 19.82
N ILE A 440 21.70 23.35 19.28
CA ILE A 440 20.99 23.81 18.08
C ILE A 440 19.49 23.78 18.39
N ASP A 441 18.70 24.74 17.92
CA ASP A 441 17.23 24.67 17.99
C ASP A 441 16.73 23.37 17.34
N LEU A 442 16.16 22.47 18.16
CA LEU A 442 15.82 21.08 17.80
C LEU A 442 14.41 20.98 17.22
N TYR A 443 14.07 21.85 16.28
CA TYR A 443 12.82 21.72 15.54
C TYR A 443 12.97 20.63 14.48
N TYR A 444 12.11 19.63 14.58
CA TYR A 444 12.06 18.49 13.68
C TYR A 444 10.65 18.35 13.10
N ILE A 445 10.57 17.98 11.84
CA ILE A 445 9.32 17.68 11.14
C ILE A 445 9.25 16.18 10.91
N ASP A 446 8.22 15.55 11.46
CA ASP A 446 7.86 14.15 11.16
C ASP A 446 6.91 14.04 9.97
N VAL A 447 6.52 12.80 9.64
CA VAL A 447 5.64 12.53 8.50
C VAL A 447 4.29 13.28 8.62
N TYR A 448 3.68 13.32 9.80
CA TYR A 448 2.39 14.00 10.01
C TYR A 448 2.53 15.51 9.83
N GLN A 449 3.57 16.11 10.40
CA GLN A 449 3.86 17.53 10.24
C GLN A 449 4.21 17.89 8.80
N TRP A 450 4.94 17.01 8.10
CA TRP A 450 5.22 17.16 6.68
C TRP A 450 3.93 17.15 5.86
N THR A 451 3.00 16.23 6.15
CA THR A 451 1.72 16.18 5.41
C THR A 451 0.91 17.47 5.60
N ASN A 452 0.90 18.02 6.82
CA ASN A 452 0.25 19.29 7.15
C ASN A 452 0.93 20.48 6.45
N PHE A 453 2.26 20.50 6.42
CA PHE A 453 3.04 21.47 5.66
C PHE A 453 2.66 21.43 4.16
N MET A 454 2.70 20.24 3.56
CA MET A 454 2.43 20.08 2.13
C MET A 454 1.00 20.44 1.75
N LYS A 455 0.00 20.11 2.58
CA LYS A 455 -1.40 20.54 2.38
C LYS A 455 -1.55 22.06 2.33
N ASN A 456 -0.75 22.78 3.11
CA ASN A 456 -0.82 24.24 3.21
C ASN A 456 0.22 24.95 2.33
N ILE A 457 0.99 24.23 1.53
CA ILE A 457 2.12 24.80 0.79
C ILE A 457 1.69 25.89 -0.20
N SER A 458 0.49 25.77 -0.77
CA SER A 458 -0.10 26.74 -1.71
C SER A 458 -0.26 28.15 -1.11
N SER A 459 -0.38 28.23 0.21
CA SER A 459 -0.51 29.48 0.98
C SER A 459 0.84 30.10 1.41
N CYS A 460 1.95 29.41 1.18
CA CYS A 460 3.28 29.85 1.63
C CYS A 460 3.99 30.73 0.58
N SER A 461 4.92 31.57 1.03
CA SER A 461 5.71 32.47 0.16
C SER A 461 6.81 31.74 -0.63
N TYR A 462 7.40 30.70 -0.05
CA TYR A 462 8.48 29.91 -0.64
C TYR A 462 7.98 28.68 -1.42
N LYS A 463 6.68 28.64 -1.71
CA LYS A 463 5.99 27.49 -2.31
C LYS A 463 6.62 27.06 -3.65
N GLU A 464 7.06 28.02 -4.47
CA GLU A 464 7.71 27.76 -5.76
C GLU A 464 9.01 26.95 -5.63
N LYS A 465 9.66 27.02 -4.47
CA LYS A 465 10.91 26.29 -4.18
C LYS A 465 10.68 24.79 -3.96
N PHE A 466 9.43 24.38 -3.77
CA PHE A 466 9.01 22.99 -3.58
C PHE A 466 8.28 22.41 -4.80
N CYS A 467 8.20 23.12 -5.92
CA CYS A 467 7.52 22.71 -7.16
C CYS A 467 7.83 21.26 -7.61
N PHE A 468 9.04 20.75 -7.37
CA PHE A 468 9.41 19.37 -7.76
C PHE A 468 8.76 18.29 -6.91
N TYR A 469 8.49 18.57 -5.65
CA TYR A 469 7.84 17.64 -4.73
C TYR A 469 6.33 17.85 -4.72
N TYR A 470 5.88 19.09 -4.90
CA TYR A 470 4.49 19.46 -5.05
C TYR A 470 4.32 20.18 -6.38
N PRO A 471 4.22 19.43 -7.49
CA PRO A 471 3.83 20.05 -8.73
C PRO A 471 2.45 20.65 -8.46
N TYR A 472 2.28 21.96 -8.70
CA TYR A 472 1.01 22.67 -8.54
C TYR A 472 0.01 22.18 -9.58
N ILE A 473 -0.39 20.93 -9.44
CA ILE A 473 -1.27 20.20 -10.33
C ILE A 473 -2.68 20.48 -9.86
N ASP A 474 -3.51 20.97 -10.78
CA ASP A 474 -4.95 20.94 -10.57
C ASP A 474 -5.44 19.51 -10.82
N TYR A 475 -5.44 18.69 -9.77
CA TYR A 475 -5.88 17.29 -9.86
C TYR A 475 -7.32 17.16 -10.36
N ASN A 476 -8.17 18.18 -10.19
CA ASN A 476 -9.53 18.17 -10.73
C ASN A 476 -9.53 18.12 -12.25
N MET A 477 -8.55 18.73 -12.92
CA MET A 477 -8.39 18.64 -14.36
C MET A 477 -8.08 17.20 -14.81
N TYR A 478 -7.22 16.47 -14.07
CA TYR A 478 -6.89 15.08 -14.37
C TYR A 478 -8.05 14.13 -14.09
N TYR A 479 -8.76 14.35 -12.99
CA TYR A 479 -10.03 13.66 -12.76
C TYR A 479 -11.01 13.93 -13.91
N GLY A 480 -11.07 15.16 -14.43
CA GLY A 480 -11.83 15.54 -15.62
C GLY A 480 -11.46 14.76 -16.90
N LEU A 481 -10.17 14.46 -17.10
CA LEU A 481 -9.69 13.66 -18.25
C LEU A 481 -10.03 12.18 -18.10
N ILE A 482 -10.14 11.69 -16.86
CA ILE A 482 -10.43 10.29 -16.52
C ILE A 482 -11.95 10.03 -16.38
N ASN A 483 -12.79 11.07 -16.46
CA ASN A 483 -14.24 11.00 -16.23
C ASN A 483 -15.04 10.13 -17.22
N ASN A 484 -14.40 9.44 -18.16
CA ASN A 484 -15.03 8.33 -18.88
C ASN A 484 -14.83 7.06 -18.04
N PRO A 485 -15.79 6.68 -17.18
CA PRO A 485 -15.66 5.49 -16.36
C PRO A 485 -15.48 4.25 -17.25
N PRO A 486 -14.80 3.23 -16.72
CA PRO A 486 -14.60 1.98 -17.43
C PRO A 486 -15.93 1.37 -17.89
N ILE A 487 -15.85 0.54 -18.91
CA ILE A 487 -16.99 -0.27 -19.35
C ILE A 487 -17.24 -1.29 -18.24
N ILE A 488 -18.44 -1.27 -17.68
CA ILE A 488 -18.87 -2.20 -16.62
C ILE A 488 -19.94 -3.11 -17.21
N LYS A 489 -19.82 -4.41 -16.92
CA LYS A 489 -20.80 -5.42 -17.31
C LYS A 489 -21.13 -6.30 -16.12
N LEU A 490 -22.36 -6.79 -16.09
CA LEU A 490 -22.77 -7.84 -15.16
C LEU A 490 -22.70 -9.18 -15.89
N ILE A 491 -21.92 -10.12 -15.36
CA ILE A 491 -21.86 -11.51 -15.82
C ILE A 491 -22.71 -12.34 -14.87
N THR A 492 -23.70 -13.04 -15.40
CA THR A 492 -24.63 -13.86 -14.60
C THR A 492 -24.59 -15.31 -15.07
N GLU A 493 -24.55 -16.25 -14.13
CA GLU A 493 -24.72 -17.67 -14.38
C GLU A 493 -26.22 -17.99 -14.40
N VAL A 494 -26.71 -18.28 -15.59
CA VAL A 494 -28.11 -18.57 -15.88
C VAL A 494 -28.30 -20.08 -15.92
N VAL A 495 -29.37 -20.54 -15.27
CA VAL A 495 -29.79 -21.94 -15.25
C VAL A 495 -31.01 -22.12 -16.15
N TYR A 496 -30.96 -23.12 -17.02
CA TYR A 496 -32.06 -23.58 -17.84
C TYR A 496 -32.55 -24.92 -17.31
N LEU A 497 -33.85 -25.00 -17.04
CA LEU A 497 -34.50 -26.20 -16.49
C LEU A 497 -35.20 -26.97 -17.61
N ASP A 498 -35.40 -28.26 -17.39
CA ASP A 498 -36.30 -29.07 -18.23
C ASP A 498 -37.76 -28.58 -18.08
N ASP A 499 -38.59 -28.77 -19.10
CA ASP A 499 -39.92 -28.16 -19.20
C ASP A 499 -40.80 -28.49 -18.00
N ILE A 500 -40.76 -29.75 -17.52
CA ILE A 500 -41.56 -30.21 -16.37
C ILE A 500 -41.15 -29.48 -15.09
N GLU A 501 -39.86 -29.28 -14.87
CA GLU A 501 -39.39 -28.59 -13.66
C GLU A 501 -39.63 -27.09 -13.78
N ARG A 502 -39.44 -26.52 -14.96
CA ARG A 502 -39.71 -25.12 -15.28
C ARG A 502 -41.17 -24.74 -15.02
N GLU A 503 -42.13 -25.53 -15.51
CA GLU A 503 -43.57 -25.34 -15.23
C GLU A 503 -43.85 -25.41 -13.73
N LYS A 504 -43.26 -26.37 -13.03
CA LYS A 504 -43.41 -26.51 -11.59
C LYS A 504 -42.90 -25.27 -10.84
N PHE A 505 -41.73 -24.72 -11.21
CA PHE A 505 -41.23 -23.49 -10.61
C PHE A 505 -42.12 -22.27 -10.91
N ALA A 506 -42.74 -22.20 -12.08
CA ALA A 506 -43.62 -21.10 -12.46
C ALA A 506 -44.94 -21.09 -11.66
N ASP A 507 -45.54 -22.27 -11.47
CA ASP A 507 -46.90 -22.40 -10.90
C ASP A 507 -46.91 -22.56 -9.37
N THR A 508 -45.83 -23.07 -8.78
CA THR A 508 -45.80 -23.36 -7.35
C THR A 508 -45.46 -22.13 -6.51
N LYS A 509 -46.03 -22.07 -5.30
CA LYS A 509 -45.60 -21.14 -4.26
C LYS A 509 -44.20 -21.53 -3.78
N LEU A 510 -43.22 -20.66 -3.98
CA LEU A 510 -41.84 -20.87 -3.55
C LEU A 510 -41.55 -20.06 -2.29
N GLU A 511 -40.85 -20.67 -1.33
CA GLU A 511 -40.46 -20.04 -0.07
C GLU A 511 -38.96 -20.23 0.14
N TYR A 512 -38.22 -19.12 0.21
CA TYR A 512 -36.78 -19.11 0.43
C TYR A 512 -36.46 -18.49 1.78
N ILE A 513 -35.63 -19.17 2.56
CA ILE A 513 -34.94 -18.54 3.68
C ILE A 513 -33.74 -17.80 3.09
N ILE A 514 -33.76 -16.48 3.15
CA ILE A 514 -32.72 -15.62 2.59
C ILE A 514 -31.93 -14.94 3.70
N GLU A 515 -30.71 -14.56 3.38
CA GLU A 515 -29.88 -13.74 4.25
C GLU A 515 -29.90 -12.29 3.77
N THR A 516 -30.20 -11.37 4.69
CA THR A 516 -30.17 -9.92 4.46
C THR A 516 -29.26 -9.24 5.46
N THR A 517 -28.79 -8.04 5.13
CA THR A 517 -27.91 -7.26 5.99
C THR A 517 -28.53 -5.93 6.37
N THR A 518 -28.34 -5.51 7.61
CA THR A 518 -28.74 -4.19 8.12
C THR A 518 -27.58 -3.59 8.91
N SER A 519 -27.38 -2.28 8.87
CA SER A 519 -26.30 -1.63 9.60
C SER A 519 -26.74 -0.38 10.34
N ASP A 520 -26.24 -0.20 11.56
CA ASP A 520 -26.31 1.04 12.33
C ASP A 520 -24.97 1.76 12.26
N ILE A 521 -25.00 3.07 12.00
CA ILE A 521 -23.82 3.93 11.95
C ILE A 521 -23.98 5.03 12.99
N ASN A 522 -23.04 5.08 13.94
CA ASN A 522 -23.03 6.07 15.01
C ASN A 522 -21.67 6.75 15.08
N ASN A 523 -21.68 8.09 15.09
CA ASN A 523 -20.47 8.89 15.20
C ASN A 523 -20.34 9.47 16.61
N PHE A 524 -19.13 9.44 17.16
CA PHE A 524 -18.84 9.96 18.51
C PHE A 524 -17.49 10.65 18.55
N ASN A 525 -17.29 11.56 19.51
CA ASN A 525 -16.01 12.25 19.60
C ASN A 525 -14.98 11.32 20.26
N TYR A 526 -13.74 11.37 19.77
CA TYR A 526 -12.64 10.61 20.37
C TYR A 526 -12.35 11.02 21.83
N THR A 527 -12.81 12.20 22.26
CA THR A 527 -12.68 12.70 23.64
C THR A 527 -13.66 12.05 24.61
N ASP A 528 -14.75 11.49 24.08
CA ASP A 528 -15.81 10.89 24.89
C ASP A 528 -15.35 9.50 25.32
N ILE A 529 -14.74 9.41 26.52
CA ILE A 529 -14.20 8.15 27.05
C ILE A 529 -15.28 7.07 27.09
N TYR A 530 -16.52 7.44 27.41
CA TYR A 530 -17.66 6.54 27.42
C TYR A 530 -18.62 6.91 26.30
N PHE A 531 -19.07 5.91 25.56
CA PHE A 531 -20.08 6.07 24.52
C PHE A 531 -21.13 4.97 24.62
N ASN A 532 -22.40 5.35 24.42
CA ASN A 532 -23.56 4.46 24.50
C ASN A 532 -24.51 4.75 23.35
N THR A 533 -24.92 3.69 22.64
CA THR A 533 -25.89 3.77 21.56
C THR A 533 -26.88 2.63 21.61
N ASN A 534 -28.13 2.94 21.27
CA ASN A 534 -29.16 1.93 21.08
C ASN A 534 -29.05 1.35 19.66
N LEU A 535 -29.25 0.05 19.54
CA LEU A 535 -29.30 -0.66 18.27
C LEU A 535 -30.74 -0.62 17.70
N SER A 536 -30.86 -0.36 16.41
CA SER A 536 -32.15 -0.24 15.70
C SER A 536 -32.62 -1.52 15.02
N PHE A 537 -31.82 -2.59 15.12
CA PHE A 537 -32.10 -3.87 14.45
C PHE A 537 -33.43 -4.50 14.89
N SER A 538 -34.24 -4.91 13.92
CA SER A 538 -35.60 -5.42 14.13
C SER A 538 -35.84 -6.81 13.51
N LYS A 539 -34.80 -7.45 12.97
CA LYS A 539 -34.90 -8.73 12.25
C LYS A 539 -34.40 -9.92 13.09
N LEU A 540 -34.55 -11.14 12.54
CA LEU A 540 -33.96 -12.37 13.07
C LEU A 540 -32.45 -12.38 12.83
N THR A 541 -31.70 -11.83 13.77
CA THR A 541 -30.24 -11.67 13.65
C THR A 541 -29.53 -12.98 13.95
N LYS A 542 -28.68 -13.40 13.00
CA LYS A 542 -27.83 -14.60 13.13
C LYS A 542 -26.46 -14.26 13.73
N GLU A 543 -25.91 -13.11 13.35
CA GLU A 543 -24.58 -12.67 13.80
C GLU A 543 -24.44 -11.15 13.70
N LEU A 544 -23.52 -10.62 14.50
CA LEU A 544 -23.13 -9.21 14.54
C LEU A 544 -21.65 -9.08 14.21
N LEU A 545 -21.35 -8.14 13.32
CA LEU A 545 -20.02 -7.67 12.98
C LEU A 545 -19.95 -6.19 13.33
N TRP A 546 -18.87 -5.73 13.94
CA TRP A 546 -18.72 -4.29 14.17
C TRP A 546 -17.27 -3.87 14.18
N TYR A 547 -17.05 -2.59 13.90
CA TYR A 547 -15.74 -1.99 13.92
C TYR A 547 -15.86 -0.51 14.29
N ILE A 548 -14.76 0.04 14.80
CA ILE A 548 -14.64 1.45 15.14
C ILE A 548 -13.53 2.01 14.27
N GLN A 549 -13.84 3.01 13.46
CA GLN A 549 -12.87 3.57 12.52
C GLN A 549 -12.71 5.08 12.74
N PRO A 550 -11.48 5.63 12.74
CA PRO A 550 -11.27 7.07 12.69
C PRO A 550 -11.81 7.66 11.40
N TYR A 551 -12.50 8.79 11.48
CA TYR A 551 -13.01 9.50 10.30
C TYR A 551 -11.92 9.84 9.27
N ILE A 552 -10.65 9.90 9.71
CA ILE A 552 -9.47 10.04 8.85
C ILE A 552 -9.47 9.00 7.72
N TYR A 553 -9.93 7.79 7.99
CA TYR A 553 -9.96 6.71 7.01
C TYR A 553 -11.14 6.83 6.01
N TYR A 554 -12.23 7.54 6.37
CA TYR A 554 -13.46 7.65 5.57
C TYR A 554 -13.52 8.90 4.67
N ASN A 555 -12.98 10.04 5.12
CA ASN A 555 -13.17 11.35 4.47
C ASN A 555 -12.40 11.58 3.15
N GLY A 556 -11.91 10.53 2.47
CA GLY A 556 -11.41 10.63 1.09
C GLY A 556 -10.17 11.51 0.87
N PHE A 557 -9.68 12.21 1.88
CA PHE A 557 -8.43 12.95 1.88
C PHE A 557 -7.57 12.42 3.02
N ASN A 558 -6.89 11.33 2.74
CA ASN A 558 -5.94 10.74 3.65
C ASN A 558 -4.91 11.83 4.06
N ILE A 559 -4.44 11.72 5.29
CA ILE A 559 -3.22 12.41 5.72
C ILE A 559 -2.07 12.11 4.73
N ASN A 560 -2.14 10.97 4.03
CA ASN A 560 -1.14 10.46 3.10
C ASN A 560 -1.66 10.23 1.67
N GLY A 561 -2.82 10.80 1.28
CA GLY A 561 -3.39 10.72 -0.08
C GLY A 561 -3.97 9.38 -0.59
N LYS A 562 -3.82 8.23 0.10
CA LYS A 562 -4.41 6.92 -0.27
C LYS A 562 -5.81 6.62 0.31
N ASN A 563 -6.72 5.97 -0.42
CA ASN A 563 -7.98 5.47 0.14
C ASN A 563 -7.73 4.35 1.17
N LYS A 564 -8.17 4.55 2.43
CA LYS A 564 -8.06 3.59 3.55
C LYS A 564 -9.42 3.15 4.10
N ASN A 565 -10.51 3.35 3.36
CA ASN A 565 -11.87 3.08 3.84
C ASN A 565 -12.07 1.61 4.27
N LEU A 566 -11.42 0.67 3.57
CA LEU A 566 -11.47 -0.77 3.86
C LEU A 566 -10.40 -1.22 4.86
N LEU A 567 -9.66 -0.29 5.47
CA LEU A 567 -8.65 -0.59 6.49
C LEU A 567 -9.26 -0.38 7.88
N PHE A 568 -9.46 -1.47 8.60
CA PHE A 568 -10.04 -1.46 9.95
C PHE A 568 -8.97 -1.50 11.04
N ASP A 569 -7.74 -1.84 10.68
CA ASP A 569 -6.62 -1.89 11.62
C ASP A 569 -6.19 -0.47 12.03
N ILE A 570 -6.13 -0.25 13.32
CA ILE A 570 -5.81 1.03 13.94
C ILE A 570 -4.36 1.00 14.50
N SER A 571 -3.66 -0.13 14.42
CA SER A 571 -2.27 -0.27 14.86
C SER A 571 -1.33 0.76 14.21
N LEU A 572 -1.64 1.17 12.97
CA LEU A 572 -0.92 2.23 12.25
C LEU A 572 -0.95 3.59 12.95
N LEU A 573 -1.94 3.84 13.80
CA LEU A 573 -2.11 5.09 14.53
C LEU A 573 -1.58 5.01 15.97
N SER A 574 -1.58 3.82 16.57
CA SER A 574 -1.16 3.62 17.95
C SER A 574 -0.82 2.16 18.23
N ASN A 575 0.15 1.94 19.10
CA ASN A 575 0.47 0.59 19.60
C ASN A 575 -0.56 0.09 20.63
N ASN A 576 -1.46 0.97 21.10
CA ASN A 576 -2.51 0.63 22.04
C ASN A 576 -3.81 0.32 21.33
N ASN A 577 -4.58 -0.62 21.87
CA ASN A 577 -5.93 -0.87 21.39
C ASN A 577 -6.86 0.33 21.63
N ILE A 578 -7.76 0.59 20.68
CA ILE A 578 -8.76 1.67 20.76
C ILE A 578 -9.73 1.49 21.92
N LEU A 579 -10.20 0.25 22.16
CA LEU A 579 -11.14 -0.09 23.22
C LEU A 579 -10.42 -0.58 24.48
N LYS A 580 -10.87 -0.08 25.62
CA LYS A 580 -10.58 -0.64 26.94
C LYS A 580 -11.65 -1.65 27.35
N TYR A 581 -12.93 -1.28 27.23
CA TYR A 581 -14.07 -2.19 27.46
C TYR A 581 -15.16 -2.01 26.41
N GLN A 582 -15.95 -3.06 26.21
CA GLN A 582 -17.14 -3.07 25.37
C GLN A 582 -18.19 -4.01 25.98
N HIS A 583 -19.45 -3.60 25.91
CA HIS A 583 -20.61 -4.32 26.45
C HIS A 583 -21.76 -4.25 25.45
N LEU A 584 -22.49 -5.37 25.32
CA LEU A 584 -23.69 -5.44 24.49
C LEU A 584 -24.84 -5.90 25.38
N TYR A 585 -25.67 -4.95 25.80
CA TYR A 585 -26.80 -5.23 26.68
C TYR A 585 -28.06 -5.52 25.88
N PHE A 586 -28.71 -6.64 26.17
CA PHE A 586 -30.08 -6.94 25.78
C PHE A 586 -30.97 -7.00 27.03
N ASN A 587 -31.89 -6.04 27.16
CA ASN A 587 -32.77 -5.90 28.33
C ASN A 587 -31.99 -5.96 29.67
N ASN A 588 -30.87 -5.24 29.73
CA ASN A 588 -29.93 -5.16 30.87
C ASN A 588 -29.06 -6.40 31.13
N LEU A 589 -29.13 -7.44 30.30
CA LEU A 589 -28.18 -8.56 30.33
C LEU A 589 -27.06 -8.31 29.34
N ASP A 590 -25.81 -8.31 29.81
CA ASP A 590 -24.65 -8.26 28.93
C ASP A 590 -24.50 -9.61 28.23
N VAL A 591 -24.51 -9.58 26.90
CA VAL A 591 -24.39 -10.76 26.04
C VAL A 591 -22.93 -10.98 25.61
N LEU A 592 -22.09 -9.95 25.74
CA LEU A 592 -20.65 -10.14 25.64
C LEU A 592 -20.14 -10.82 26.90
N VAL A 593 -19.16 -11.71 26.74
CA VAL A 593 -18.49 -12.34 27.87
C VAL A 593 -17.79 -11.24 28.67
N LEU A 594 -18.12 -11.16 29.97
CA LEU A 594 -17.58 -10.15 30.89
C LEU A 594 -16.06 -10.07 30.77
N THR A 595 -15.63 -8.90 30.32
CA THR A 595 -14.24 -8.45 30.24
C THR A 595 -13.70 -8.19 31.64
N ASN A 596 -13.56 -9.24 32.46
CA ASN A 596 -12.48 -9.18 33.45
C ASN A 596 -11.18 -8.95 32.66
N ASP A 597 -10.27 -8.13 33.20
CA ASP A 597 -9.11 -7.48 32.56
C ASP A 597 -8.18 -8.33 31.63
N ASN A 598 -8.46 -9.61 31.43
CA ASN A 598 -7.69 -10.57 30.65
C ASN A 598 -8.32 -11.03 29.32
N ILE A 599 -9.60 -10.73 29.01
CA ILE A 599 -10.16 -11.04 27.67
C ILE A 599 -9.87 -9.85 26.74
N SER A 600 -8.74 -9.95 26.04
CA SER A 600 -8.32 -8.95 25.05
C SER A 600 -9.32 -8.85 23.89
N ASN A 601 -9.38 -7.67 23.25
CA ASN A 601 -10.09 -7.43 21.98
C ASN A 601 -9.89 -8.54 20.94
N ASN A 602 -8.74 -9.22 21.02
CA ASN A 602 -8.40 -10.40 20.23
C ASN A 602 -9.41 -11.55 20.36
N TYR A 603 -10.21 -11.64 21.43
CA TYR A 603 -11.23 -12.66 21.57
C TYR A 603 -12.32 -12.55 20.49
N TYR A 604 -12.88 -11.34 20.33
CA TYR A 604 -13.98 -11.10 19.38
C TYR A 604 -13.48 -11.04 17.93
N THR A 605 -12.21 -10.74 17.71
CA THR A 605 -11.61 -10.74 16.36
C THR A 605 -11.05 -12.11 15.98
N TYR A 606 -10.19 -12.73 16.80
CA TYR A 606 -9.45 -13.95 16.43
C TYR A 606 -10.11 -15.23 16.94
N LEU A 607 -10.53 -15.30 18.21
CA LEU A 607 -11.05 -16.57 18.74
C LEU A 607 -12.42 -16.91 18.16
N LEU A 608 -13.33 -15.93 18.12
CA LEU A 608 -14.66 -16.18 17.59
C LEU A 608 -14.66 -16.39 16.08
N SER A 609 -13.80 -15.70 15.33
CA SER A 609 -13.64 -16.00 13.89
C SER A 609 -13.05 -17.38 13.69
N TYR A 610 -11.98 -17.76 14.39
CA TYR A 610 -11.40 -19.10 14.32
C TYR A 610 -12.41 -20.21 14.67
N LYS A 611 -13.30 -19.96 15.64
CA LYS A 611 -14.28 -20.95 16.09
C LYS A 611 -15.44 -21.14 15.10
N TYR A 612 -15.89 -20.06 14.45
CA TYR A 612 -17.18 -20.06 13.75
C TYR A 612 -17.09 -19.76 12.25
N LEU A 613 -16.04 -19.05 11.81
CA LEU A 613 -15.84 -18.64 10.41
C LEU A 613 -14.77 -19.51 9.76
N ASN A 614 -14.70 -19.47 8.42
CA ASN A 614 -13.72 -20.28 7.68
C ASN A 614 -12.28 -19.77 7.87
N ASN A 615 -12.10 -18.45 8.00
CA ASN A 615 -10.83 -17.78 8.18
C ASN A 615 -10.92 -16.65 9.22
N ILE A 616 -9.76 -16.17 9.66
CA ILE A 616 -9.63 -15.07 10.61
C ILE A 616 -10.16 -13.77 9.99
N LEU A 617 -10.90 -12.99 10.78
CA LEU A 617 -11.41 -11.68 10.36
C LEU A 617 -10.29 -10.65 10.21
N CYS A 618 -10.60 -9.57 9.49
CA CYS A 618 -9.72 -8.41 9.40
C CYS A 618 -9.41 -7.85 10.79
N GLU A 619 -8.15 -7.48 11.04
CA GLU A 619 -7.78 -6.82 12.29
C GLU A 619 -8.58 -5.53 12.49
N GLY A 620 -9.06 -5.31 13.72
CA GLY A 620 -9.94 -4.18 14.06
C GLY A 620 -11.44 -4.43 13.83
N VAL A 621 -11.83 -5.57 13.23
CA VAL A 621 -13.22 -6.02 13.14
C VAL A 621 -13.54 -7.00 14.26
N TYR A 622 -14.64 -6.76 14.96
CA TYR A 622 -15.16 -7.60 16.02
C TYR A 622 -16.35 -8.41 15.54
N TYR A 623 -16.52 -9.60 16.10
CA TYR A 623 -17.55 -10.54 15.68
C TYR A 623 -18.19 -11.24 16.85
N HIS A 624 -19.49 -11.48 16.72
CA HIS A 624 -20.25 -12.29 17.64
C HIS A 624 -21.33 -13.08 16.89
N SER A 625 -21.38 -14.39 17.12
CA SER A 625 -22.38 -15.28 16.53
C SER A 625 -23.46 -15.63 17.56
N PHE A 626 -24.72 -15.61 17.12
CA PHE A 626 -25.86 -16.18 17.86
C PHE A 626 -26.26 -17.57 17.34
N CYS A 627 -25.48 -18.13 16.43
CA CYS A 627 -25.73 -19.40 15.77
C CYS A 627 -24.53 -20.35 15.88
N LEU A 628 -24.80 -21.65 15.75
CA LEU A 628 -23.75 -22.67 15.85
C LEU A 628 -22.90 -22.76 14.58
N TYR A 629 -23.52 -22.55 13.42
CA TYR A 629 -22.93 -22.68 12.08
C TYR A 629 -23.34 -21.48 11.21
N PRO A 630 -22.63 -20.33 11.31
CA PRO A 630 -22.98 -19.10 10.59
C PRO A 630 -22.74 -19.14 9.08
N GLU A 631 -21.79 -19.98 8.63
CA GLU A 631 -21.45 -20.14 7.22
C GLU A 631 -22.36 -21.12 6.48
N GLU A 632 -23.11 -21.96 7.21
CA GLU A 632 -24.11 -22.82 6.60
C GLU A 632 -25.39 -22.04 6.32
N THR A 633 -26.03 -22.31 5.17
CA THR A 633 -27.32 -21.69 4.87
C THR A 633 -28.47 -22.23 5.72
N GLN A 634 -28.28 -23.40 6.35
CA GLN A 634 -29.26 -23.96 7.25
C GLN A 634 -29.24 -23.20 8.58
N PRO A 635 -30.35 -22.60 9.03
CA PRO A 635 -30.37 -21.87 10.29
C PRO A 635 -30.03 -22.76 11.48
N SER A 636 -29.11 -22.29 12.33
CA SER A 636 -28.57 -23.01 13.49
C SER A 636 -28.61 -22.19 14.79
N GLY A 637 -29.40 -21.11 14.80
CA GLY A 637 -29.59 -20.21 15.93
C GLY A 637 -29.82 -18.77 15.45
N THR A 638 -30.66 -18.03 16.15
CA THR A 638 -30.96 -16.61 15.87
C THR A 638 -31.43 -15.92 17.15
N VAL A 639 -31.19 -14.62 17.24
CA VAL A 639 -31.84 -13.75 18.22
C VAL A 639 -32.84 -12.84 17.50
N ASN A 640 -34.07 -12.78 18.01
CA ASN A 640 -35.08 -11.88 17.46
C ASN A 640 -34.99 -10.50 18.13
N LEU A 641 -34.28 -9.57 17.49
CA LEU A 641 -34.06 -8.23 18.03
C LEU A 641 -35.33 -7.36 18.02
N LYS A 642 -36.37 -7.71 17.24
CA LYS A 642 -37.68 -7.04 17.26
C LYS A 642 -38.31 -7.00 18.65
N TYR A 643 -38.09 -8.05 19.45
CA TYR A 643 -38.69 -8.21 20.77
C TYR A 643 -37.78 -7.71 21.91
N ILE A 644 -36.55 -7.30 21.61
CA ILE A 644 -35.60 -6.77 22.60
C ILE A 644 -35.75 -5.25 22.64
N LYS A 645 -36.38 -4.73 23.69
CA LYS A 645 -36.66 -3.28 23.82
C LYS A 645 -35.43 -2.47 24.24
N GLY A 646 -34.46 -3.08 24.92
CA GLY A 646 -33.24 -2.42 25.38
C GLY A 646 -31.99 -3.08 24.81
N ALA A 647 -31.77 -2.95 23.51
CA ALA A 647 -30.54 -3.39 22.84
C ALA A 647 -29.54 -2.22 22.77
N ASN A 648 -28.53 -2.21 23.63
CA ASN A 648 -27.58 -1.11 23.78
C ASN A 648 -26.15 -1.60 23.65
N TYR A 649 -25.33 -0.88 22.89
CA TYR A 649 -23.89 -1.08 22.83
C TYR A 649 -23.19 0.04 23.59
N ILE A 650 -22.35 -0.34 24.55
CA ILE A 650 -21.61 0.59 25.41
C ILE A 650 -20.12 0.29 25.25
N LEU A 651 -19.31 1.33 25.07
CA LEU A 651 -17.86 1.19 24.97
C LEU A 651 -17.14 2.20 25.88
N GLU A 652 -15.95 1.79 26.34
CA GLU A 652 -14.98 2.64 27.00
C GLU A 652 -13.71 2.70 26.14
N LEU A 653 -13.30 3.91 25.74
CA LEU A 653 -12.07 4.14 24.99
C LEU A 653 -10.83 4.03 25.89
N ASN A 654 -9.75 3.53 25.32
CA ASN A 654 -8.45 3.50 25.98
C ASN A 654 -7.82 4.89 26.01
N GLN A 655 -7.53 5.41 27.20
CA GLN A 655 -6.92 6.73 27.37
C GLN A 655 -5.52 6.83 26.74
N ASN A 656 -4.72 5.76 26.77
CA ASN A 656 -3.40 5.76 26.15
C ASN A 656 -3.50 5.91 24.63
N PHE A 657 -4.47 5.23 24.02
CA PHE A 657 -4.78 5.37 22.60
C PHE A 657 -5.21 6.81 22.27
N ASN A 658 -6.14 7.37 23.04
CA ASN A 658 -6.61 8.75 22.84
C ASN A 658 -5.48 9.78 22.97
N ASN A 659 -4.55 9.58 23.90
CA ASN A 659 -3.38 10.44 24.09
C ASN A 659 -2.38 10.37 22.92
N GLU A 660 -2.22 9.22 22.27
CA GLU A 660 -1.40 9.09 21.06
C GLU A 660 -2.11 9.68 19.83
N TYR A 661 -3.40 9.38 19.69
CA TYR A 661 -4.22 9.89 18.60
C TYR A 661 -4.34 11.43 18.62
N THR A 662 -4.51 12.04 19.80
CA THR A 662 -4.50 13.50 19.96
C THR A 662 -3.19 14.14 19.54
N LYS A 663 -2.04 13.52 19.85
CA LYS A 663 -0.73 14.00 19.38
C LYS A 663 -0.65 14.01 17.86
N ILE A 664 -1.19 12.99 17.20
CA ILE A 664 -1.24 12.91 15.73
C ILE A 664 -2.16 14.00 15.17
N LEU A 665 -3.37 14.15 15.70
CA LEU A 665 -4.32 15.19 15.27
C LEU A 665 -3.75 16.60 15.42
N ASN A 666 -3.07 16.87 16.53
CA ASN A 666 -2.43 18.16 16.80
C ASN A 666 -1.34 18.48 15.77
N LYS A 667 -0.49 17.50 15.43
CA LYS A 667 0.55 17.64 14.40
C LYS A 667 -0.04 17.95 13.02
N LEU A 668 -1.27 17.49 12.78
CA LEU A 668 -2.00 17.71 11.54
C LEU A 668 -2.84 18.98 11.53
N HIS A 669 -2.93 19.69 12.67
CA HIS A 669 -3.88 20.78 12.91
C HIS A 669 -5.33 20.44 12.53
N ILE A 670 -5.74 19.18 12.74
CA ILE A 670 -7.13 18.78 12.51
C ILE A 670 -7.88 18.85 13.83
N ASN A 671 -8.77 19.85 13.93
CA ASN A 671 -9.39 20.20 15.20
C ASN A 671 -10.45 19.21 15.69
N LYS A 672 -11.09 18.43 14.80
CA LYS A 672 -12.07 17.38 15.17
C LYS A 672 -12.22 16.31 14.11
N LEU A 673 -11.90 15.06 14.45
CA LEU A 673 -12.30 13.88 13.69
C LEU A 673 -12.98 12.90 14.65
N GLN A 674 -14.22 12.56 14.35
CA GLN A 674 -15.02 11.63 15.13
C GLN A 674 -14.55 10.18 14.89
N PHE A 675 -14.86 9.28 15.80
CA PHE A 675 -14.87 7.86 15.50
C PHE A 675 -16.24 7.49 14.94
N GLN A 676 -16.24 6.64 13.92
CA GLN A 676 -17.44 6.01 13.40
C GLN A 676 -17.50 4.58 13.95
N LEU A 677 -18.51 4.28 14.75
CA LEU A 677 -18.91 2.92 15.07
C LEU A 677 -19.90 2.47 14.01
N LYS A 678 -19.58 1.38 13.30
CA LYS A 678 -20.54 0.70 12.42
C LYS A 678 -20.81 -0.70 12.96
N MET A 679 -22.07 -0.99 13.24
CA MET A 679 -22.56 -2.31 13.59
C MET A 679 -23.30 -2.87 12.39
N ILE A 680 -22.98 -4.09 11.97
CA ILE A 680 -23.59 -4.79 10.85
C ILE A 680 -24.22 -6.08 11.39
N SER A 681 -25.50 -6.24 11.13
CA SER A 681 -26.27 -7.42 11.47
C SER A 681 -26.57 -8.22 10.21
N LYS A 682 -26.20 -9.51 10.19
CA LYS A 682 -26.72 -10.45 9.19
C LYS A 682 -27.97 -11.11 9.76
N ASN A 683 -29.03 -11.16 8.95
CA ASN A 683 -30.36 -11.56 9.37
C ASN A 683 -30.94 -12.62 8.45
N TYR A 684 -31.78 -13.49 9.00
CA TYR A 684 -32.66 -14.33 8.21
C TYR A 684 -33.97 -13.62 7.91
N GLU A 685 -34.48 -13.87 6.71
CA GLU A 685 -35.76 -13.39 6.22
C GLU A 685 -36.42 -14.51 5.39
N VAL A 686 -37.74 -14.51 5.26
CA VAL A 686 -38.44 -15.46 4.37
C VAL A 686 -39.01 -14.70 3.18
N LEU A 687 -38.52 -15.04 1.99
CA LEU A 687 -38.95 -14.51 0.72
C LEU A 687 -39.95 -15.50 0.08
N ILE A 688 -41.17 -15.04 -0.12
CA ILE A 688 -42.22 -15.80 -0.80
C ILE A 688 -42.34 -15.31 -2.22
N ILE A 689 -42.30 -16.22 -3.19
CA ILE A 689 -42.54 -15.94 -4.61
C ILE A 689 -43.81 -16.68 -5.02
N HIS A 690 -44.81 -15.93 -5.48
CA HIS A 690 -46.10 -16.48 -5.87
C HIS A 690 -46.79 -15.54 -6.87
N ASN A 691 -47.43 -16.09 -7.89
CA ASN A 691 -48.16 -15.35 -8.93
C ASN A 691 -47.34 -14.22 -9.58
N GLY A 692 -46.03 -14.42 -9.81
CA GLY A 692 -45.17 -13.43 -10.44
C GLY A 692 -44.76 -12.25 -9.54
N GLN A 693 -45.06 -12.29 -8.24
CA GLN A 693 -44.71 -11.26 -7.26
C GLN A 693 -43.88 -11.85 -6.10
N CYS A 694 -43.14 -10.98 -5.42
CA CYS A 694 -42.39 -11.30 -4.22
C CYS A 694 -42.95 -10.59 -2.98
N LEU A 695 -42.97 -11.29 -1.85
CA LEU A 695 -43.42 -10.76 -0.56
C LEU A 695 -42.48 -11.23 0.56
N PHE A 696 -42.26 -10.37 1.55
CA PHE A 696 -41.62 -10.76 2.80
C PHE A 696 -42.64 -11.31 3.78
N LEU A 697 -42.27 -12.38 4.49
CA LEU A 697 -43.10 -12.93 5.56
C LEU A 697 -43.04 -12.06 6.83
N PHE A 698 -41.87 -11.55 7.20
CA PHE A 698 -41.68 -10.74 8.40
C PHE A 698 -41.53 -9.26 8.01
N VAL A 699 -42.63 -8.51 8.14
CA VAL A 699 -42.65 -7.04 7.98
C VAL A 699 -42.68 -6.36 9.35
#